data_AF-A0A1H9LUG9-F1
#
_entry.id   AF-A0A1H9LUG9-F1
#
_cell.length_a   1.000
_cell.length_b   1.000
_cell.length_c   1.000
_cell.angle_alpha   90.00
_cell.angle_beta   90.00
_cell.angle_gamma   90.00
#
_symmetry.space_group_name_H-M   'P 1'
#
loop_
_entity.id
_entity.type
_entity.pdbx_description
1 polymer ?
#
loop_
_entity_poly.entity_id
_entity_poly.type
_entity_poly.pdbx_seq_one_letter_code
_entity_poly.pdbx_strand_id
1 'polypeptide(L)'
;MDGTPDDNFSLSSVFSQSYFEIPDYQRDYAWEKSNVDDLIDDVEFVYKQNNSSESSERLDHYFGTLVLEERGNIEPTDYEEFDNYGIVDGQQRLATVAIVISAIIDEMANIEKSRDVSTDFSKTIEKRREDIADKYVEYEGIERIRLGGLAKDAYDNVILDNTSPESYLEQDDLVEAERKIARAKATTLSRLAQWRESEYQNGSTDYAGYYKLLNNITQIITQRFEVNVKVVEDIDEAARMFKVINDRGRDLRLHDKIRSHLVYCASQSESLDSEDIYQRFNNIVRNITIHDGFSDVEVDDLVRIHWEVFASERSDSRSKRPGPSEIHRRLSDLDDFASVQRPNFESFISPYLNSLENFSELYPYLTNRDKFAERYFNPNKSHDSPINESVRKVQLLFLHAGSQSATTPILFATADKFGVQSPEFADMVSELEKLVFRYSMVMSHGAQGFANALSSIANDLYWSDVDPEQVAEVFNSESHRYIGYQSKELGIKDAIERIIEKRERIAPIEEVVSDFLDTPDVLDGSFTSGWGGVRSSEVVKYIMYEYERSLRGPSGLLSLAPYHEFRKNFQVEHLVPKNAEEGNRLEAHMENRNRIGNLAVLSNGENQSEGNSAFESKYNDIYSSSSLKVLRDLNGPDFTVGNVSMRNEELLDFINERWG
;
A
#
# COMPACT_ATOMS: atom_id res chain seq x y z
N MET A 1 -24.99 33.55 0.28
CA MET A 1 -24.14 34.46 -0.54
C MET A 1 -24.77 34.63 -1.92
N ASP A 2 -25.39 35.76 -2.23
CA ASP A 2 -25.98 36.00 -3.56
C ASP A 2 -24.96 36.66 -4.50
N GLY A 3 -23.97 35.88 -4.94
CA GLY A 3 -22.94 36.30 -5.89
C GLY A 3 -23.25 35.83 -7.31
N THR A 4 -22.91 36.64 -8.31
CA THR A 4 -22.89 36.18 -9.70
C THR A 4 -21.71 35.21 -9.91
N PRO A 5 -21.73 34.34 -10.96
CA PRO A 5 -20.69 33.32 -11.17
C PRO A 5 -19.25 33.82 -11.30
N ASP A 6 -19.01 35.14 -11.37
CA ASP A 6 -17.70 35.77 -11.54
C ASP A 6 -17.18 36.50 -10.29
N ASP A 7 -17.88 36.42 -9.15
CA ASP A 7 -17.44 37.09 -7.91
C ASP A 7 -16.37 36.26 -7.17
N ASN A 8 -15.26 36.93 -6.81
CA ASN A 8 -14.20 36.39 -5.97
C ASN A 8 -14.44 36.79 -4.50
N PHE A 9 -14.31 35.84 -3.58
CA PHE A 9 -14.48 36.03 -2.15
C PHE A 9 -13.20 35.68 -1.41
N SER A 10 -12.79 36.52 -0.46
CA SER A 10 -11.73 36.15 0.48
C SER A 10 -12.17 35.02 1.40
N LEU A 11 -11.26 34.17 1.88
CA LEU A 11 -11.61 33.12 2.84
C LEU A 11 -12.26 33.68 4.12
N SER A 12 -11.85 34.88 4.57
CA SER A 12 -12.49 35.55 5.70
C SER A 12 -13.97 35.87 5.43
N SER A 13 -14.31 36.25 4.20
CA SER A 13 -15.71 36.45 3.78
C SER A 13 -16.45 35.13 3.72
N VAL A 14 -15.81 34.09 3.18
CA VAL A 14 -16.37 32.74 3.07
C VAL A 14 -16.73 32.17 4.43
N PHE A 15 -15.85 32.29 5.43
CA PHE A 15 -16.10 31.79 6.78
C PHE A 15 -17.04 32.68 7.60
N SER A 16 -17.18 33.97 7.30
CA SER A 16 -17.81 34.94 8.23
C SER A 16 -19.20 34.58 8.77
N GLN A 17 -20.04 33.90 8.00
CA GLN A 17 -21.40 33.50 8.37
C GLN A 17 -21.71 32.07 7.90
N SER A 18 -20.69 31.22 7.90
CA SER A 18 -20.82 29.88 7.33
C SER A 18 -20.08 28.82 8.15
N TYR A 19 -20.73 27.67 8.28
CA TYR A 19 -20.15 26.41 8.72
C TYR A 19 -20.02 25.49 7.52
N PHE A 20 -19.01 24.62 7.57
CA PHE A 20 -18.76 23.67 6.51
C PHE A 20 -18.73 22.24 7.03
N GLU A 21 -19.28 21.35 6.25
CA GLU A 21 -19.21 19.91 6.45
C GLU A 21 -18.63 19.28 5.20
N ILE A 22 -17.66 18.39 5.32
CA ILE A 22 -17.28 17.52 4.22
C ILE A 22 -18.30 16.37 4.20
N PRO A 23 -19.15 16.26 3.16
CA PRO A 23 -20.11 15.19 3.05
C PRO A 23 -19.43 13.82 3.02
N ASP A 24 -20.10 12.81 3.55
CA ASP A 24 -19.56 11.45 3.61
C ASP A 24 -19.14 10.95 2.21
N TYR A 25 -19.96 11.11 1.16
CA TYR A 25 -19.61 10.67 -0.21
C TYR A 25 -18.31 11.25 -0.82
N GLN A 26 -17.69 12.25 -0.18
CA GLN A 26 -16.41 12.79 -0.59
C GLN A 26 -15.22 11.91 -0.23
N ARG A 27 -14.10 12.09 -0.95
CA ARG A 27 -12.84 11.46 -0.54
C ARG A 27 -12.28 12.10 0.73
N ASP A 28 -11.68 11.28 1.58
CA ASP A 28 -10.92 11.73 2.75
C ASP A 28 -9.78 12.69 2.39
N TYR A 29 -9.13 13.24 3.41
CA TYR A 29 -7.96 14.08 3.23
C TYR A 29 -6.81 13.33 2.53
N ALA A 30 -6.38 13.85 1.38
CA ALA A 30 -5.50 13.19 0.43
C ALA A 30 -4.30 14.07 -0.01
N TRP A 31 -4.19 15.29 0.51
CA TRP A 31 -3.02 16.14 0.24
C TRP A 31 -1.76 15.55 0.88
N GLU A 32 -0.69 15.51 0.09
CA GLU A 32 0.62 15.07 0.53
C GLU A 32 1.45 16.28 0.97
N LYS A 33 2.61 16.01 1.57
CA LYS A 33 3.57 17.03 1.99
C LYS A 33 3.85 18.07 0.90
N SER A 34 4.01 17.65 -0.36
CA SER A 34 4.25 18.56 -1.49
C SER A 34 3.11 19.55 -1.69
N ASN A 35 1.86 19.14 -1.55
CA ASN A 35 0.72 20.05 -1.69
C ASN A 35 0.65 21.06 -0.54
N VAL A 36 1.02 20.64 0.66
CA VAL A 36 1.12 21.54 1.82
C VAL A 36 2.28 22.52 1.64
N ASP A 37 3.43 22.05 1.15
CA ASP A 37 4.57 22.90 0.80
C ASP A 37 4.18 23.93 -0.28
N ASP A 38 3.49 23.53 -1.34
CA ASP A 38 3.00 24.41 -2.41
C ASP A 38 2.11 25.54 -1.85
N LEU A 39 1.14 25.19 -0.98
CA LEU A 39 0.29 26.19 -0.32
C LEU A 39 1.11 27.18 0.52
N ILE A 40 2.09 26.69 1.27
CA ILE A 40 2.93 27.55 2.11
C ILE A 40 3.86 28.42 1.25
N ASP A 41 4.37 27.89 0.14
CA ASP A 41 5.18 28.63 -0.84
C ASP A 41 4.34 29.76 -1.50
N ASP A 42 3.07 29.51 -1.81
CA ASP A 42 2.14 30.54 -2.30
C ASP A 42 1.94 31.67 -1.27
N VAL A 43 1.79 31.33 0.00
CA VAL A 43 1.67 32.30 1.10
C VAL A 43 2.97 33.11 1.26
N GLU A 44 4.12 32.44 1.22
CA GLU A 44 5.43 33.07 1.29
C GLU A 44 5.67 34.01 0.09
N PHE A 45 5.24 33.61 -1.10
CA PHE A 45 5.30 34.44 -2.31
C PHE A 45 4.50 35.73 -2.12
N VAL A 46 3.24 35.64 -1.69
CA VAL A 46 2.38 36.81 -1.43
C VAL A 46 2.99 37.70 -0.34
N TYR A 47 3.54 37.11 0.73
CA TYR A 47 4.21 37.84 1.80
C TYR A 47 5.41 38.66 1.28
N LYS A 48 6.28 38.05 0.47
CA LYS A 48 7.48 38.71 -0.08
C LYS A 48 7.11 39.84 -1.04
N GLN A 49 6.13 39.62 -1.92
CA GLN A 49 5.68 40.65 -2.87
C GLN A 49 5.09 41.85 -2.13
N ASN A 50 4.20 41.62 -1.16
CA ASN A 50 3.53 42.69 -0.42
C ASN A 50 4.45 43.49 0.51
N ASN A 51 5.63 42.94 0.88
CA ASN A 51 6.66 43.65 1.64
C ASN A 51 7.74 44.29 0.76
N SER A 52 7.71 44.08 -0.56
CA SER A 52 8.66 44.70 -1.48
C SER A 52 8.35 46.19 -1.66
N SER A 53 9.38 47.04 -1.65
CA SER A 53 9.22 48.50 -1.72
C SER A 53 8.83 49.03 -3.11
N GLU A 54 8.66 48.14 -4.10
CA GLU A 54 8.41 48.49 -5.51
C GLU A 54 6.94 48.31 -5.95
N SER A 55 6.11 47.61 -5.18
CA SER A 55 4.70 47.35 -5.52
C SER A 55 3.73 48.33 -4.85
N SER A 56 2.95 49.06 -5.65
CA SER A 56 1.92 50.01 -5.16
C SER A 56 0.60 49.33 -4.77
N GLU A 57 0.37 48.10 -5.25
CA GLU A 57 -0.85 47.32 -5.05
C GLU A 57 -0.50 46.02 -4.31
N ARG A 58 -1.36 45.64 -3.35
CA ARG A 58 -1.22 44.37 -2.64
C ARG A 58 -1.70 43.25 -3.57
N LEU A 59 -0.90 42.20 -3.69
CA LEU A 59 -1.21 41.03 -4.50
C LEU A 59 -2.25 40.16 -3.79
N ASP A 60 -3.32 39.82 -4.51
CA ASP A 60 -4.28 38.78 -4.16
C ASP A 60 -3.95 37.49 -4.94
N HIS A 61 -4.17 36.33 -4.32
CA HIS A 61 -3.86 35.01 -4.86
C HIS A 61 -5.16 34.24 -5.16
N TYR A 62 -5.34 33.83 -6.41
CA TYR A 62 -6.49 33.03 -6.79
C TYR A 62 -6.34 31.59 -6.27
N PHE A 63 -7.21 31.22 -5.34
CA PHE A 63 -7.20 29.94 -4.65
C PHE A 63 -8.28 28.98 -5.16
N GLY A 64 -8.73 29.16 -6.40
CA GLY A 64 -9.62 28.25 -7.13
C GLY A 64 -11.11 28.45 -6.84
N THR A 65 -11.94 27.49 -7.26
CA THR A 65 -13.41 27.50 -7.06
C THR A 65 -13.79 26.64 -5.86
N LEU A 66 -14.80 27.03 -5.09
CA LEU A 66 -15.50 26.21 -4.10
C LEU A 66 -16.90 25.92 -4.62
N VAL A 67 -17.29 24.65 -4.60
CA VAL A 67 -18.68 24.25 -4.87
C VAL A 67 -19.28 23.80 -3.56
N LEU A 68 -20.37 24.44 -3.16
CA LEU A 68 -21.03 24.28 -1.87
C LEU A 68 -22.47 23.82 -2.07
N GLU A 69 -22.90 22.82 -1.30
CA GLU A 69 -24.27 22.37 -1.19
C GLU A 69 -24.92 23.06 0.00
N GLU A 70 -26.09 23.66 -0.17
CA GLU A 70 -26.83 24.26 0.95
C GLU A 70 -27.45 23.16 1.85
N ARG A 71 -27.12 23.18 3.16
CA ARG A 71 -27.57 22.17 4.14
C ARG A 71 -28.42 22.75 5.27
N GLY A 72 -29.07 23.88 5.00
CA GLY A 72 -29.81 24.64 6.01
C GLY A 72 -28.88 25.43 6.92
N ASN A 73 -29.30 25.65 8.18
CA ASN A 73 -28.64 26.58 9.09
C ASN A 73 -28.18 25.89 10.38
N ILE A 74 -27.13 26.43 10.99
CA ILE A 74 -26.63 26.08 12.32
C ILE A 74 -26.85 27.29 13.22
N GLU A 75 -27.34 27.04 14.44
CA GLU A 75 -27.53 28.05 15.49
C GLU A 75 -26.53 27.75 16.63
N PRO A 76 -25.32 28.35 16.63
CA PRO A 76 -24.34 28.14 17.71
C PRO A 76 -24.82 28.71 19.04
N THR A 77 -25.62 29.78 18.98
CA THR A 77 -26.26 30.41 20.14
C THR A 77 -27.72 30.73 19.82
N ASP A 78 -28.54 30.98 20.84
CA ASP A 78 -29.97 31.31 20.70
C ASP A 78 -30.26 32.59 19.85
N TYR A 79 -29.23 33.34 19.45
CA TYR A 79 -29.36 34.65 18.79
C TYR A 79 -28.55 34.77 17.49
N GLU A 80 -27.91 33.68 17.05
CA GLU A 80 -27.07 33.67 15.86
C GLU A 80 -27.47 32.52 14.94
N GLU A 81 -27.56 32.81 13.65
CA GLU A 81 -27.93 31.86 12.62
C GLU A 81 -26.86 31.93 11.53
N PHE A 82 -26.20 30.80 11.28
CA PHE A 82 -25.16 30.65 10.28
C PHE A 82 -25.62 29.67 9.20
N ASP A 83 -25.25 29.95 7.94
CA ASP A 83 -25.48 29.00 6.86
C ASP A 83 -24.60 27.76 7.07
N ASN A 84 -25.14 26.57 6.82
CA ASN A 84 -24.38 25.33 6.79
C ASN A 84 -24.23 24.84 5.35
N TYR A 85 -22.99 24.55 4.96
CA TYR A 85 -22.68 24.11 3.61
C TYR A 85 -21.95 22.76 3.58
N GLY A 86 -22.41 21.85 2.72
CA GLY A 86 -21.64 20.67 2.32
C GLY A 86 -20.57 21.04 1.28
N ILE A 87 -19.30 20.73 1.51
CA ILE A 87 -18.24 21.01 0.53
C ILE A 87 -18.24 19.94 -0.56
N VAL A 88 -18.61 20.33 -1.79
CA VAL A 88 -18.64 19.46 -2.97
C VAL A 88 -17.31 19.49 -3.75
N ASP A 89 -16.67 20.65 -3.82
CA ASP A 89 -15.30 20.82 -4.35
C ASP A 89 -14.52 21.86 -3.53
N GLY A 90 -13.21 21.67 -3.44
CA GLY A 90 -12.31 22.50 -2.63
C GLY A 90 -12.07 22.01 -1.21
N GLN A 91 -12.60 20.84 -0.85
CA GLN A 91 -12.50 20.26 0.49
C GLN A 91 -11.05 20.13 0.99
N GLN A 92 -10.14 19.71 0.12
CA GLN A 92 -8.73 19.51 0.48
C GLN A 92 -8.07 20.86 0.80
N ARG A 93 -8.36 21.89 -0.01
CA ARG A 93 -7.85 23.26 0.18
C ARG A 93 -8.34 23.85 1.50
N LEU A 94 -9.64 23.76 1.78
CA LEU A 94 -10.22 24.29 3.02
C LEU A 94 -9.74 23.53 4.25
N ALA A 95 -9.68 22.20 4.20
CA ALA A 95 -9.14 21.38 5.27
C ALA A 95 -7.67 21.76 5.56
N THR A 96 -6.82 21.90 4.55
CA THR A 96 -5.42 22.32 4.75
C THR A 96 -5.32 23.74 5.32
N VAL A 97 -6.19 24.67 4.92
CA VAL A 97 -6.24 26.01 5.53
C VAL A 97 -6.53 25.92 7.03
N ALA A 98 -7.49 25.09 7.45
CA ALA A 98 -7.77 24.86 8.88
C ALA A 98 -6.56 24.26 9.61
N ILE A 99 -5.89 23.29 9.00
CA ILE A 99 -4.66 22.67 9.54
C ILE A 99 -3.55 23.72 9.70
N VAL A 100 -3.34 24.58 8.71
CA VAL A 100 -2.33 25.65 8.75
C VAL A 100 -2.65 26.67 9.84
N ILE A 101 -3.92 27.08 9.96
CA ILE A 101 -4.36 28.01 11.01
C ILE A 101 -4.18 27.39 12.40
N SER A 102 -4.50 26.10 12.58
CA SER A 102 -4.25 25.36 13.83
C SER A 102 -2.76 25.35 14.18
N ALA A 103 -1.87 25.07 13.23
CA ALA A 103 -0.41 25.15 13.46
C ALA A 103 0.06 26.56 13.86
N ILE A 104 -0.53 27.61 13.29
CA ILE A 104 -0.23 29.01 13.66
C ILE A 104 -0.71 29.32 15.09
N ILE A 105 -1.89 28.82 15.47
CA ILE A 105 -2.45 28.93 16.82
C ILE A 105 -1.51 28.28 17.84
N ASP A 106 -0.90 27.14 17.51
CA ASP A 106 0.05 26.44 18.39
C ASP A 106 1.32 27.23 18.60
N GLU A 107 1.87 27.77 17.51
CA GLU A 107 3.06 28.62 17.60
C GLU A 107 2.76 29.91 18.39
N MET A 108 1.57 30.50 18.23
CA MET A 108 1.12 31.60 19.09
C MET A 108 1.04 31.20 20.56
N ALA A 109 0.47 30.03 20.88
CA ALA A 109 0.39 29.53 22.26
C ALA A 109 1.78 29.24 22.86
N ASN A 110 2.74 28.78 22.05
CA ASN A 110 4.13 28.59 22.47
C ASN A 110 4.81 29.91 22.83
N ILE A 111 4.56 30.98 22.05
CA ILE A 111 5.02 32.33 22.37
C ILE A 111 4.36 32.84 23.66
N GLU A 112 3.04 32.70 23.76
CA GLU A 112 2.21 33.14 24.89
C GLU A 112 2.71 32.57 26.22
N LYS A 113 3.11 31.29 26.24
CA LYS A 113 3.61 30.55 27.42
C LYS A 113 5.10 30.81 27.72
N SER A 114 5.81 31.54 26.86
CA SER A 114 7.24 31.81 27.04
C SER A 114 7.49 32.75 28.23
N ARG A 115 8.54 32.46 29.01
CA ARG A 115 8.92 33.26 30.19
C ARG A 115 9.51 34.63 29.83
N ASP A 116 9.93 34.79 28.58
CA ASP A 116 10.57 36.02 28.09
C ASP A 116 9.55 37.04 27.53
N VAL A 117 8.27 36.68 27.50
CA VAL A 117 7.17 37.51 27.02
C VAL A 117 6.49 38.23 28.19
N SER A 118 6.20 39.53 28.04
CA SER A 118 5.51 40.30 29.08
C SER A 118 4.06 39.85 29.24
N THR A 119 3.50 39.98 30.45
CA THR A 119 2.09 39.61 30.72
C THR A 119 1.10 40.32 29.79
N ASP A 120 1.33 41.60 29.48
CA ASP A 120 0.45 42.37 28.59
C ASP A 120 0.53 41.88 27.14
N PHE A 121 1.72 41.48 26.68
CA PHE A 121 1.89 40.93 25.34
C PHE A 121 1.30 39.51 25.26
N SER A 122 1.52 38.66 26.27
CA SER A 122 0.90 37.34 26.40
C SER A 122 -0.64 37.42 26.27
N LYS A 123 -1.31 38.32 27.01
CA LYS A 123 -2.77 38.56 26.87
C LYS A 123 -3.20 39.04 25.49
N THR A 124 -2.35 39.80 24.81
CA THR A 124 -2.62 40.26 23.43
C THR A 124 -2.59 39.10 22.46
N ILE A 125 -1.63 38.17 22.65
CA ILE A 125 -1.51 36.95 21.85
C ILE A 125 -2.70 36.02 22.13
N GLU A 126 -3.01 35.78 23.41
CA GLU A 126 -4.14 34.95 23.85
C GLU A 126 -5.46 35.41 23.19
N LYS A 127 -5.82 36.69 23.34
CA LYS A 127 -7.04 37.24 22.73
C LYS A 127 -7.07 37.11 21.22
N ARG A 128 -5.92 37.30 20.55
CA ARG A 128 -5.84 37.20 19.09
C ARG A 128 -5.93 35.74 18.63
N ARG A 129 -5.32 34.82 19.37
CA ARG A 129 -5.37 33.38 19.15
C ARG A 129 -6.80 32.86 19.25
N GLU A 130 -7.53 33.27 20.29
CA GLU A 130 -8.96 32.95 20.48
C GLU A 130 -9.81 33.50 19.32
N ASP A 131 -9.65 34.78 18.93
CA ASP A 131 -10.38 35.36 17.79
C ASP A 131 -10.13 34.64 16.45
N ILE A 132 -8.94 34.05 16.26
CA ILE A 132 -8.62 33.26 15.07
C ILE A 132 -9.25 31.87 15.18
N ALA A 133 -9.17 31.22 16.35
CA ALA A 133 -9.76 29.91 16.60
C ALA A 133 -11.28 29.93 16.39
N ASP A 134 -11.98 30.92 16.96
CA ASP A 134 -13.43 31.09 16.82
C ASP A 134 -13.87 31.21 15.35
N LYS A 135 -13.08 31.92 14.53
CA LYS A 135 -13.46 32.17 13.13
C LYS A 135 -13.25 30.98 12.21
N TYR A 136 -12.21 30.18 12.46
CA TYR A 136 -11.70 29.23 11.46
C TYR A 136 -11.56 27.78 11.95
N VAL A 137 -11.61 27.52 13.27
CA VAL A 137 -11.42 26.19 13.85
C VAL A 137 -12.67 25.71 14.55
N GLU A 138 -13.11 26.40 15.62
CA GLU A 138 -14.25 25.99 16.44
C GLU A 138 -14.89 27.21 17.11
N TYR A 139 -16.21 27.31 17.08
CA TYR A 139 -16.98 28.36 17.76
C TYR A 139 -18.15 27.76 18.54
N GLU A 140 -18.26 28.11 19.82
CA GLU A 140 -19.31 27.62 20.75
C GLU A 140 -19.42 26.08 20.78
N GLY A 141 -18.30 25.37 20.71
CA GLY A 141 -18.27 23.90 20.72
C GLY A 141 -18.61 23.26 19.39
N ILE A 142 -18.71 24.05 18.31
CA ILE A 142 -19.04 23.59 16.96
C ILE A 142 -17.85 23.88 16.03
N GLU A 143 -17.32 22.82 15.43
CA GLU A 143 -16.27 22.88 14.42
C GLU A 143 -16.67 23.76 13.23
N ARG A 144 -15.81 24.69 12.82
CA ARG A 144 -16.06 25.54 11.62
C ARG A 144 -15.99 24.75 10.32
N ILE A 145 -15.17 23.69 10.30
CA ILE A 145 -15.12 22.68 9.25
C ILE A 145 -15.19 21.32 9.94
N ARG A 146 -16.24 20.55 9.67
CA ARG A 146 -16.35 19.15 10.10
C ARG A 146 -15.75 18.24 9.04
N LEU A 147 -14.70 17.49 9.40
CA LEU A 147 -14.17 16.41 8.56
C LEU A 147 -14.90 15.10 8.88
N GLY A 148 -15.54 14.51 7.86
CA GLY A 148 -16.13 13.17 7.94
C GLY A 148 -15.11 12.06 7.65
N GLY A 149 -15.62 10.83 7.59
CA GLY A 149 -14.86 9.67 7.11
C GLY A 149 -13.69 9.23 7.99
N LEU A 150 -12.62 8.76 7.34
CA LEU A 150 -11.45 8.16 7.96
C LEU A 150 -10.48 9.18 8.56
N ALA A 151 -10.63 10.47 8.24
CA ALA A 151 -9.76 11.53 8.76
C ALA A 151 -10.25 12.16 10.08
N LYS A 152 -11.47 11.81 10.52
CA LYS A 152 -12.15 12.46 11.65
C LYS A 152 -11.35 12.38 12.94
N ASP A 153 -10.94 11.18 13.35
CA ASP A 153 -10.24 10.99 14.63
C ASP A 153 -8.94 11.82 14.68
N ALA A 154 -8.19 11.89 13.58
CA ALA A 154 -7.00 12.74 13.50
C ALA A 154 -7.34 14.23 13.53
N TYR A 155 -8.46 14.65 12.92
CA TYR A 155 -8.90 16.04 12.99
C TYR A 155 -9.22 16.46 14.42
N ASP A 156 -10.04 15.67 15.11
CA ASP A 156 -10.45 15.93 16.48
C ASP A 156 -9.20 16.00 17.39
N ASN A 157 -8.32 15.00 17.32
CA ASN A 157 -7.16 14.93 18.21
C ASN A 157 -6.06 15.95 17.86
N VAL A 158 -5.71 16.10 16.58
CA VAL A 158 -4.54 16.88 16.14
C VAL A 158 -4.88 18.35 15.90
N ILE A 159 -6.11 18.65 15.47
CA ILE A 159 -6.53 20.00 15.09
C ILE A 159 -7.32 20.69 16.21
N LEU A 160 -8.28 20.00 16.84
CA LEU A 160 -9.15 20.56 17.89
C LEU A 160 -8.53 20.41 19.29
N ASP A 161 -8.20 19.19 19.71
CA ASP A 161 -7.64 18.88 21.04
C ASP A 161 -6.15 19.21 21.19
N ASN A 162 -5.53 19.57 20.07
CA ASN A 162 -4.16 20.06 20.01
C ASN A 162 -3.08 19.06 20.44
N THR A 163 -3.32 17.79 20.13
CA THR A 163 -2.33 16.73 20.25
C THR A 163 -1.16 16.99 19.30
N SER A 164 0.07 16.81 19.77
CA SER A 164 1.26 16.93 18.92
C SER A 164 1.17 15.95 17.74
N PRO A 165 1.40 16.41 16.49
CA PRO A 165 1.34 15.54 15.33
C PRO A 165 2.41 14.44 15.38
N GLU A 166 3.57 14.71 15.97
CA GLU A 166 4.63 13.71 16.17
C GLU A 166 4.16 12.60 17.10
N SER A 167 3.58 12.95 18.26
CA SER A 167 3.05 11.96 19.21
C SER A 167 1.87 11.18 18.64
N TYR A 168 1.04 11.82 17.81
CA TYR A 168 -0.08 11.15 17.16
C TYR A 168 0.41 10.11 16.14
N LEU A 169 1.44 10.45 15.36
CA LEU A 169 2.06 9.55 14.36
C LEU A 169 2.81 8.35 14.94
N GLU A 170 3.06 8.32 16.25
CA GLU A 170 3.67 7.16 16.95
C GLU A 170 2.67 6.03 17.25
N GLN A 171 1.38 6.22 16.98
CA GLN A 171 0.36 5.19 17.18
C GLN A 171 0.42 4.10 16.10
N ASP A 172 0.19 2.84 16.51
CA ASP A 172 0.34 1.67 15.65
C ASP A 172 -0.85 1.45 14.67
N ASP A 173 -2.02 2.02 14.96
CA ASP A 173 -3.31 1.70 14.29
C ASP A 173 -3.87 2.87 13.46
N LEU A 174 -3.01 3.74 12.91
CA LEU A 174 -3.44 4.88 12.11
C LEU A 174 -3.66 4.51 10.65
N VAL A 175 -4.83 4.87 10.11
CA VAL A 175 -5.07 4.81 8.66
C VAL A 175 -4.35 5.94 7.92
N GLU A 176 -4.16 5.79 6.61
CA GLU A 176 -3.35 6.74 5.84
C GLU A 176 -3.96 8.15 5.80
N ALA A 177 -5.29 8.29 5.85
CA ALA A 177 -5.96 9.59 5.96
C ALA A 177 -5.56 10.35 7.25
N GLU A 178 -5.55 9.65 8.38
CA GLU A 178 -5.11 10.19 9.68
C GLU A 178 -3.64 10.62 9.64
N ARG A 179 -2.78 9.76 9.06
CA ARG A 179 -1.35 10.07 8.89
C ARG A 179 -1.14 11.32 8.04
N LYS A 180 -1.95 11.54 7.00
CA LYS A 180 -1.85 12.73 6.14
C LYS A 180 -2.23 14.01 6.88
N ILE A 181 -3.27 14.00 7.73
CA ILE A 181 -3.65 15.15 8.57
C ILE A 181 -2.49 15.52 9.51
N ALA A 182 -1.97 14.54 10.26
CA ALA A 182 -0.88 14.77 11.20
C ALA A 182 0.41 15.24 10.48
N ARG A 183 0.77 14.62 9.35
CA ARG A 183 1.91 15.03 8.51
C ARG A 183 1.73 16.45 7.94
N ALA A 184 0.52 16.86 7.59
CA ALA A 184 0.25 18.21 7.10
C ALA A 184 0.49 19.26 8.19
N LYS A 185 0.04 19.00 9.43
CA LYS A 185 0.33 19.88 10.58
C LYS A 185 1.82 19.91 10.89
N ALA A 186 2.49 18.76 10.97
CA ALA A 186 3.93 18.67 11.20
C ALA A 186 4.75 19.40 10.12
N THR A 187 4.37 19.25 8.84
CA THR A 187 5.00 19.96 7.72
C THR A 187 4.85 21.46 7.89
N THR A 188 3.64 21.94 8.23
CA THR A 188 3.39 23.36 8.45
C THR A 188 4.25 23.91 9.60
N LEU A 189 4.28 23.22 10.75
CA LEU A 189 5.12 23.60 11.88
C LEU A 189 6.61 23.67 11.50
N SER A 190 7.11 22.69 10.75
CA SER A 190 8.48 22.70 10.24
C SER A 190 8.75 23.89 9.31
N ARG A 191 7.79 24.25 8.45
CA ARG A 191 7.93 25.40 7.52
C ARG A 191 7.90 26.73 8.28
N LEU A 192 7.02 26.88 9.25
CA LEU A 192 6.99 28.06 10.13
C LEU A 192 8.31 28.23 10.89
N ALA A 193 8.88 27.13 11.40
CA ALA A 193 10.18 27.15 12.06
C ALA A 193 11.32 27.56 11.11
N GLN A 194 11.33 27.05 9.87
CA GLN A 194 12.31 27.44 8.85
C GLN A 194 12.19 28.93 8.50
N TRP A 195 10.96 29.43 8.34
CA TRP A 195 10.73 30.84 8.02
C TRP A 195 11.15 31.76 9.17
N ARG A 196 10.90 31.32 10.42
CA ARG A 196 11.42 32.00 11.62
C ARG A 196 12.95 32.08 11.58
N GLU A 197 13.64 30.99 11.26
CA GLU A 197 15.10 30.98 11.21
C GLU A 197 15.67 31.88 10.10
N SER A 198 15.01 31.94 8.94
CA SER A 198 15.46 32.78 7.82
C SER A 198 15.27 34.28 8.07
N GLU A 199 14.17 34.68 8.71
CA GLU A 199 13.86 36.08 8.99
C GLU A 199 14.62 36.60 10.23
N TYR A 200 14.89 35.72 11.20
CA TYR A 200 15.53 36.06 12.49
C TYR A 200 16.88 35.34 12.65
N GLN A 201 17.96 35.91 12.09
CA GLN A 201 19.32 35.36 12.20
C GLN A 201 19.80 35.23 13.66
N ASN A 202 20.50 34.13 13.98
CA ASN A 202 21.28 33.89 15.21
C ASN A 202 20.50 33.85 16.54
N GLY A 203 19.46 33.01 16.65
CA GLY A 203 18.89 32.66 17.97
C GLY A 203 18.27 33.83 18.73
N SER A 204 17.82 34.86 18.01
CA SER A 204 17.12 36.00 18.61
C SER A 204 15.75 35.53 19.12
N THR A 205 15.45 35.80 20.39
CA THR A 205 14.15 35.58 21.03
C THR A 205 13.15 36.68 20.68
N ASP A 206 13.15 37.16 19.42
CA ASP A 206 12.19 38.18 18.96
C ASP A 206 10.80 37.57 18.79
N TYR A 207 10.16 37.28 19.92
CA TYR A 207 8.79 36.80 20.01
C TYR A 207 7.80 37.80 19.41
N ALA A 208 8.10 39.10 19.48
CA ALA A 208 7.24 40.14 18.91
C ALA A 208 7.28 40.13 17.38
N GLY A 209 8.47 40.00 16.79
CA GLY A 209 8.66 39.79 15.37
C GLY A 209 7.95 38.53 14.90
N TYR A 210 8.21 37.39 15.55
CA TYR A 210 7.62 36.13 15.13
C TYR A 210 6.09 36.13 15.24
N TYR A 211 5.52 36.68 16.31
CA TYR A 211 4.06 36.89 16.42
C TYR A 211 3.50 37.78 15.30
N LYS A 212 4.25 38.81 14.88
CA LYS A 212 3.85 39.67 13.75
C LYS A 212 3.87 38.89 12.43
N LEU A 213 4.87 38.05 12.22
CA LEU A 213 4.94 37.15 11.06
C LEU A 213 3.72 36.22 11.03
N LEU A 214 3.42 35.51 12.11
CA LEU A 214 2.26 34.62 12.22
C LEU A 214 0.93 35.33 11.93
N ASN A 215 0.76 36.56 12.43
CA ASN A 215 -0.42 37.38 12.09
C ASN A 215 -0.49 37.76 10.61
N ASN A 216 0.64 38.12 10.01
CA ASN A 216 0.70 38.45 8.58
C ASN A 216 0.33 37.25 7.72
N ILE A 217 0.85 36.06 8.05
CA ILE A 217 0.51 34.79 7.38
C ILE A 217 -1.00 34.54 7.48
N THR A 218 -1.57 34.65 8.68
CA THR A 218 -3.01 34.48 8.90
C THR A 218 -3.82 35.48 8.07
N GLN A 219 -3.41 36.75 8.02
CA GLN A 219 -4.09 37.78 7.21
C GLN A 219 -3.96 37.53 5.71
N ILE A 220 -2.81 37.04 5.24
CA ILE A 220 -2.63 36.68 3.83
C ILE A 220 -3.57 35.55 3.45
N ILE A 221 -3.55 34.44 4.20
CA ILE A 221 -4.41 33.28 3.93
C ILE A 221 -5.89 33.69 3.98
N THR A 222 -6.29 34.49 4.97
CA THR A 222 -7.71 34.79 5.17
C THR A 222 -8.23 35.94 4.31
N GLN A 223 -7.41 36.92 3.93
CA GLN A 223 -7.86 38.14 3.26
C GLN A 223 -7.32 38.32 1.85
N ARG A 224 -6.28 37.59 1.46
CA ARG A 224 -5.62 37.71 0.14
C ARG A 224 -5.78 36.49 -0.73
N PHE A 225 -6.12 35.34 -0.16
CA PHE A 225 -6.50 34.18 -0.94
C PHE A 225 -7.99 34.30 -1.28
N GLU A 226 -8.27 34.38 -2.58
CA GLU A 226 -9.60 34.58 -3.13
C GLU A 226 -10.11 33.32 -3.81
N VAL A 227 -11.36 32.97 -3.56
CA VAL A 227 -12.03 31.82 -4.18
C VAL A 227 -13.28 32.27 -4.91
N ASN A 228 -13.61 31.60 -6.00
CA ASN A 228 -14.93 31.71 -6.61
C ASN A 228 -15.89 30.75 -5.90
N VAL A 229 -17.06 31.20 -5.48
CA VAL A 229 -18.02 30.36 -4.74
C VAL A 229 -19.23 30.07 -5.61
N LYS A 230 -19.56 28.79 -5.74
CA LYS A 230 -20.78 28.33 -6.42
C LYS A 230 -21.62 27.51 -5.44
N VAL A 231 -22.81 27.98 -5.13
CA VAL A 231 -23.78 27.26 -4.29
C VAL A 231 -24.74 26.49 -5.19
N VAL A 232 -25.05 25.24 -4.82
CA VAL A 232 -26.06 24.39 -5.46
C VAL A 232 -27.14 24.00 -4.44
N GLU A 233 -28.37 23.85 -4.93
CA GLU A 233 -29.56 23.66 -4.08
C GLU A 233 -29.80 22.19 -3.68
N ASP A 234 -29.29 21.22 -4.47
CA ASP A 234 -29.51 19.79 -4.20
C ASP A 234 -28.26 18.90 -4.40
N ILE A 235 -28.27 17.77 -3.69
CA ILE A 235 -27.19 16.76 -3.69
C ILE A 235 -26.97 16.12 -5.05
N ASP A 236 -28.01 16.04 -5.89
CA ASP A 236 -27.93 15.42 -7.21
C ASP A 236 -27.20 16.34 -8.20
N GLU A 237 -27.42 17.65 -8.10
CA GLU A 237 -26.69 18.69 -8.83
C GLU A 237 -25.24 18.72 -8.36
N ALA A 238 -25.00 18.65 -7.05
CA ALA A 238 -23.68 18.50 -6.47
C ALA A 238 -22.95 17.27 -7.04
N ALA A 239 -23.60 16.09 -7.05
CA ALA A 239 -23.01 14.85 -7.56
C ALA A 239 -22.76 14.90 -9.08
N ARG A 240 -23.66 15.49 -9.87
CA ARG A 240 -23.45 15.70 -11.32
C ARG A 240 -22.30 16.66 -11.58
N MET A 241 -22.21 17.76 -10.83
CA MET A 241 -21.10 18.71 -10.95
C MET A 241 -19.78 18.09 -10.51
N PHE A 242 -19.77 17.30 -9.44
CA PHE A 242 -18.61 16.56 -8.96
C PHE A 242 -18.02 15.67 -10.06
N LYS A 243 -18.86 14.92 -10.78
CA LYS A 243 -18.42 14.07 -11.91
C LYS A 243 -17.73 14.90 -13.00
N VAL A 244 -18.33 16.04 -13.39
CA VAL A 244 -17.83 16.89 -14.48
C VAL A 244 -16.57 17.68 -14.08
N ILE A 245 -16.48 18.14 -12.84
CA ILE A 245 -15.37 18.95 -12.33
C ILE A 245 -14.14 18.07 -12.06
N ASN A 246 -14.31 16.89 -11.47
CA ASN A 246 -13.20 15.98 -11.18
C ASN A 246 -12.59 15.34 -12.43
N ASP A 247 -13.34 15.21 -13.52
CA ASP A 247 -12.80 14.79 -14.82
C ASP A 247 -11.76 15.80 -15.39
N ARG A 248 -11.55 16.96 -14.75
CA ARG A 248 -10.60 18.00 -15.17
C ARG A 248 -9.54 18.39 -14.11
N GLY A 249 -9.69 17.94 -12.85
CA GLY A 249 -8.80 18.26 -11.72
C GLY A 249 -7.74 17.19 -11.43
N ARG A 250 -7.15 17.17 -10.22
CA ARG A 250 -6.25 16.08 -9.79
C ARG A 250 -7.00 14.75 -9.92
N ASP A 251 -6.51 13.88 -10.80
CA ASP A 251 -7.15 12.61 -11.13
C ASP A 251 -7.58 11.85 -9.86
N LEU A 252 -8.88 11.59 -9.74
CA LEU A 252 -9.40 10.66 -8.73
C LEU A 252 -8.71 9.30 -8.91
N ARG A 253 -8.36 8.66 -7.79
CA ARG A 253 -7.83 7.28 -7.81
C ARG A 253 -8.91 6.30 -8.30
N LEU A 254 -8.48 5.10 -8.65
CA LEU A 254 -9.39 4.11 -9.22
C LEU A 254 -10.49 3.73 -8.21
N HIS A 255 -10.12 3.44 -6.97
CA HIS A 255 -11.09 3.09 -5.94
C HIS A 255 -12.06 4.26 -5.63
N ASP A 256 -11.59 5.51 -5.63
CA ASP A 256 -12.45 6.69 -5.50
C ASP A 256 -13.49 6.76 -6.62
N LYS A 257 -13.05 6.56 -7.88
CA LYS A 257 -13.95 6.56 -9.05
C LYS A 257 -15.03 5.47 -8.91
N ILE A 258 -14.63 4.27 -8.50
CA ILE A 258 -15.57 3.15 -8.29
C ILE A 258 -16.55 3.46 -7.16
N ARG A 259 -16.06 3.92 -6.00
CA ARG A 259 -16.91 4.31 -4.86
C ARG A 259 -17.93 5.35 -5.29
N SER A 260 -17.50 6.44 -5.91
CA SER A 260 -18.40 7.51 -6.37
C SER A 260 -19.46 6.99 -7.35
N HIS A 261 -19.10 6.09 -8.27
CA HIS A 261 -20.06 5.49 -9.19
C HIS A 261 -21.07 4.60 -8.47
N LEU A 262 -20.64 3.78 -7.51
CA LEU A 262 -21.53 2.89 -6.76
C LEU A 262 -22.46 3.65 -5.81
N VAL A 263 -21.98 4.71 -5.16
CA VAL A 263 -22.80 5.63 -4.36
C VAL A 263 -23.86 6.31 -5.23
N TYR A 264 -23.48 6.73 -6.44
CA TYR A 264 -24.43 7.27 -7.41
C TYR A 264 -25.47 6.23 -7.84
N CYS A 265 -25.06 4.99 -8.13
CA CYS A 265 -26.02 3.92 -8.44
C CYS A 265 -27.01 3.68 -7.29
N ALA A 266 -26.53 3.71 -6.05
CA ALA A 266 -27.39 3.58 -4.87
C ALA A 266 -28.39 4.73 -4.75
N SER A 267 -28.00 5.98 -5.09
CA SER A 267 -28.94 7.11 -5.06
C SER A 267 -30.05 7.03 -6.11
N GLN A 268 -29.84 6.22 -7.17
CA GLN A 268 -30.85 5.93 -8.18
C GLN A 268 -31.68 4.67 -7.88
N SER A 269 -31.38 3.95 -6.80
CA SER A 269 -32.09 2.73 -6.41
C SER A 269 -33.06 2.98 -5.27
N GLU A 270 -34.20 2.29 -5.29
CA GLU A 270 -35.11 2.22 -4.13
C GLU A 270 -34.65 1.19 -3.09
N SER A 271 -33.69 0.33 -3.42
CA SER A 271 -33.31 -0.84 -2.62
C SER A 271 -31.92 -0.75 -1.97
N LEU A 272 -31.07 0.17 -2.44
CA LEU A 272 -29.74 0.40 -1.89
C LEU A 272 -29.71 1.70 -1.11
N ASP A 273 -28.88 1.73 -0.07
CA ASP A 273 -28.60 2.93 0.70
C ASP A 273 -27.21 3.47 0.33
N SER A 274 -27.16 4.71 -0.15
CA SER A 274 -25.91 5.38 -0.51
C SER A 274 -24.95 5.48 0.68
N GLU A 275 -25.47 5.62 1.90
CA GLU A 275 -24.66 5.71 3.11
C GLU A 275 -24.02 4.36 3.47
N ASP A 276 -24.77 3.25 3.34
CA ASP A 276 -24.23 1.90 3.53
C ASP A 276 -23.09 1.61 2.55
N ILE A 277 -23.27 1.90 1.26
CA ILE A 277 -22.22 1.70 0.24
C ILE A 277 -20.97 2.50 0.61
N TYR A 278 -21.15 3.74 1.07
CA TYR A 278 -20.05 4.58 1.49
C TYR A 278 -19.28 3.99 2.69
N GLN A 279 -19.98 3.65 3.76
CA GLN A 279 -19.36 3.09 4.97
C GLN A 279 -18.61 1.79 4.70
N ARG A 280 -19.15 0.94 3.83
CA ARG A 280 -18.48 -0.30 3.42
C ARG A 280 -17.21 -0.03 2.61
N PHE A 281 -17.20 0.99 1.75
CA PHE A 281 -15.96 1.41 1.07
C PHE A 281 -14.93 1.97 2.04
N ASN A 282 -15.35 2.73 3.05
CA ASN A 282 -14.43 3.20 4.10
C ASN A 282 -13.83 2.03 4.88
N ASN A 283 -14.61 0.98 5.17
CA ASN A 283 -14.08 -0.24 5.78
C ASN A 283 -13.04 -0.91 4.87
N ILE A 284 -13.30 -1.00 3.56
CA ILE A 284 -12.33 -1.53 2.57
C ILE A 284 -11.03 -0.74 2.60
N VAL A 285 -11.09 0.59 2.58
CA VAL A 285 -9.90 1.46 2.65
C VAL A 285 -9.18 1.28 3.99
N ARG A 286 -9.92 1.22 5.11
CA ARG A 286 -9.37 1.02 6.46
C ARG A 286 -8.64 -0.32 6.58
N ASN A 287 -9.24 -1.41 6.13
CA ASN A 287 -8.67 -2.77 6.19
C ASN A 287 -7.29 -2.86 5.54
N ILE A 288 -7.00 -1.97 4.58
CA ILE A 288 -5.72 -1.91 3.90
C ILE A 288 -4.80 -0.88 4.57
N THR A 289 -5.26 0.35 4.69
CA THR A 289 -4.41 1.51 5.03
C THR A 289 -4.07 1.63 6.51
N ILE A 290 -4.71 0.84 7.39
CA ILE A 290 -4.32 0.72 8.80
C ILE A 290 -2.93 0.08 8.95
N HIS A 291 -2.50 -0.71 7.96
CA HIS A 291 -1.23 -1.42 8.03
C HIS A 291 -0.06 -0.55 7.56
N ASP A 292 1.01 -0.50 8.36
CA ASP A 292 2.24 0.18 7.95
C ASP A 292 2.75 -0.26 6.57
N GLY A 293 3.09 0.73 5.74
CA GLY A 293 3.57 0.55 4.37
C GLY A 293 2.47 0.44 3.32
N PHE A 294 1.19 0.53 3.71
CA PHE A 294 0.05 0.51 2.80
C PHE A 294 -0.59 1.90 2.71
N SER A 295 -1.10 2.22 1.53
CA SER A 295 -1.67 3.51 1.16
C SER A 295 -2.83 3.34 0.18
N ASP A 296 -3.36 4.45 -0.31
CA ASP A 296 -4.39 4.45 -1.36
C ASP A 296 -3.95 3.75 -2.67
N VAL A 297 -2.63 3.58 -2.89
CA VAL A 297 -2.10 2.81 -4.03
C VAL A 297 -2.51 1.34 -3.91
N GLU A 298 -2.34 0.77 -2.72
CA GLU A 298 -2.68 -0.62 -2.45
C GLU A 298 -4.20 -0.87 -2.51
N VAL A 299 -5.03 0.15 -2.25
CA VAL A 299 -6.48 0.07 -2.47
C VAL A 299 -6.81 -0.04 -3.97
N ASP A 300 -6.11 0.72 -4.83
CA ASP A 300 -6.26 0.60 -6.28
C ASP A 300 -5.82 -0.79 -6.78
N ASP A 301 -4.76 -1.35 -6.19
CA ASP A 301 -4.25 -2.69 -6.54
C ASP A 301 -5.21 -3.79 -6.09
N LEU A 302 -5.82 -3.68 -4.89
CA LEU A 302 -6.91 -4.55 -4.45
C LEU A 302 -8.03 -4.58 -5.48
N VAL A 303 -8.51 -3.40 -5.90
CA VAL A 303 -9.58 -3.29 -6.88
C VAL A 303 -9.22 -4.02 -8.18
N ARG A 304 -7.98 -3.91 -8.66
CA ARG A 304 -7.55 -4.62 -9.88
C ARG A 304 -7.50 -6.12 -9.70
N ILE A 305 -6.95 -6.60 -8.59
CA ILE A 305 -6.86 -8.03 -8.28
C ILE A 305 -8.27 -8.62 -8.14
N HIS A 306 -9.14 -7.93 -7.40
CA HIS A 306 -10.54 -8.31 -7.26
C HIS A 306 -11.24 -8.35 -8.61
N TRP A 307 -11.11 -7.31 -9.44
CA TRP A 307 -11.69 -7.28 -10.78
C TRP A 307 -11.21 -8.44 -11.66
N GLU A 308 -9.92 -8.78 -11.59
CA GLU A 308 -9.33 -9.92 -12.30
C GLU A 308 -9.98 -11.25 -11.88
N VAL A 309 -10.17 -11.46 -10.58
CA VAL A 309 -10.77 -12.69 -10.04
C VAL A 309 -12.28 -12.74 -10.25
N PHE A 310 -12.98 -11.63 -10.01
CA PHE A 310 -14.44 -11.55 -10.05
C PHE A 310 -14.97 -11.54 -11.49
N ALA A 311 -14.42 -10.66 -12.34
CA ALA A 311 -14.93 -10.41 -13.69
C ALA A 311 -14.13 -11.12 -14.80
N SER A 312 -13.11 -11.92 -14.47
CA SER A 312 -12.26 -12.61 -15.46
C SER A 312 -11.62 -11.63 -16.46
N GLU A 313 -11.31 -10.40 -15.98
CA GLU A 313 -10.81 -9.30 -16.80
C GLU A 313 -9.53 -8.72 -16.23
N ARG A 314 -8.45 -8.81 -17.01
CA ARG A 314 -7.16 -8.23 -16.62
C ARG A 314 -7.09 -6.74 -16.93
N SER A 315 -6.61 -5.98 -15.96
CA SER A 315 -6.11 -4.62 -16.15
C SER A 315 -4.75 -4.67 -16.89
N ASP A 316 -4.75 -4.91 -18.20
CA ASP A 316 -3.51 -5.00 -18.99
C ASP A 316 -2.98 -3.60 -19.37
N SER A 317 -1.93 -3.16 -18.67
CA SER A 317 -1.21 -1.91 -18.95
C SER A 317 -0.45 -1.90 -20.29
N ARG A 318 -0.24 -3.07 -20.93
CA ARG A 318 0.42 -3.21 -22.25
C ARG A 318 -0.56 -3.36 -23.40
N SER A 319 -1.84 -3.61 -23.12
CA SER A 319 -2.85 -3.62 -24.17
C SER A 319 -3.03 -2.19 -24.71
N LYS A 320 -3.24 -2.03 -26.02
CA LYS A 320 -3.74 -0.75 -26.61
C LYS A 320 -5.18 -0.42 -26.16
N ARG A 321 -5.62 -0.96 -25.02
CA ARG A 321 -6.90 -0.67 -24.36
C ARG A 321 -6.60 0.11 -23.07
N PRO A 322 -7.37 1.17 -22.79
CA PRO A 322 -6.92 2.22 -21.90
C PRO A 322 -7.05 1.83 -20.42
N GLY A 323 -5.98 1.31 -19.81
CA GLY A 323 -5.59 1.47 -18.39
C GLY A 323 -6.65 1.40 -17.26
N PRO A 324 -6.29 1.83 -16.02
CA PRO A 324 -7.21 2.01 -14.89
C PRO A 324 -8.50 2.79 -15.20
N SER A 325 -8.51 3.60 -16.25
CA SER A 325 -9.70 4.32 -16.70
C SER A 325 -10.79 3.39 -17.25
N GLU A 326 -10.51 2.11 -17.52
CA GLU A 326 -11.52 1.20 -18.06
C GLU A 326 -12.38 0.49 -17.02
N ILE A 327 -11.92 0.18 -15.80
CA ILE A 327 -12.78 -0.54 -14.83
C ILE A 327 -13.99 0.31 -14.44
N HIS A 328 -13.76 1.57 -14.05
CA HIS A 328 -14.85 2.52 -13.79
C HIS A 328 -15.77 2.67 -15.03
N ARG A 329 -15.19 2.79 -16.23
CA ARG A 329 -15.97 2.90 -17.47
C ARG A 329 -16.78 1.63 -17.76
N ARG A 330 -16.24 0.45 -17.50
CA ARG A 330 -16.94 -0.83 -17.64
C ARG A 330 -18.11 -0.88 -16.68
N LEU A 331 -17.85 -0.58 -15.41
CA LEU A 331 -18.89 -0.48 -14.38
C LEU A 331 -20.01 0.48 -14.79
N SER A 332 -19.69 1.64 -15.37
CA SER A 332 -20.69 2.65 -15.72
C SER A 332 -21.40 2.42 -17.05
N ASP A 333 -20.71 1.91 -18.06
CA ASP A 333 -21.16 1.96 -19.46
C ASP A 333 -21.64 0.60 -19.99
N LEU A 334 -21.27 -0.52 -19.35
CA LEU A 334 -21.64 -1.86 -19.83
C LEU A 334 -22.81 -2.44 -19.03
N ASP A 335 -23.78 -2.99 -19.76
CA ASP A 335 -24.97 -3.64 -19.20
C ASP A 335 -24.67 -4.92 -18.41
N ASP A 336 -23.45 -5.46 -18.54
CA ASP A 336 -22.98 -6.62 -17.79
C ASP A 336 -22.71 -6.28 -16.30
N PHE A 337 -22.57 -4.99 -15.96
CA PHE A 337 -22.09 -4.53 -14.66
C PHE A 337 -23.07 -3.54 -13.99
N ALA A 338 -22.56 -2.55 -13.24
CA ALA A 338 -23.33 -1.58 -12.47
C ALA A 338 -23.77 -0.36 -13.29
N SER A 339 -24.25 -0.55 -14.52
CA SER A 339 -24.77 0.57 -15.31
C SER A 339 -26.18 0.93 -14.84
N VAL A 340 -26.46 2.20 -14.56
CA VAL A 340 -27.82 2.66 -14.22
C VAL A 340 -28.83 2.48 -15.36
N GLN A 341 -28.36 2.20 -16.58
CA GLN A 341 -29.23 1.88 -17.72
C GLN A 341 -29.73 0.43 -17.69
N ARG A 342 -29.04 -0.44 -16.94
CA ARG A 342 -29.36 -1.86 -16.80
C ARG A 342 -30.54 -2.04 -15.83
N PRO A 343 -31.56 -2.83 -16.18
CA PRO A 343 -32.58 -3.26 -15.22
C PRO A 343 -31.95 -4.08 -14.08
N ASN A 344 -32.36 -3.83 -12.84
CA ASN A 344 -31.86 -4.53 -11.65
C ASN A 344 -30.32 -4.46 -11.50
N PHE A 345 -29.70 -3.30 -11.78
CA PHE A 345 -28.25 -3.14 -11.66
C PHE A 345 -27.72 -3.43 -10.24
N GLU A 346 -28.59 -3.39 -9.23
CA GLU A 346 -28.32 -3.72 -7.83
C GLU A 346 -27.84 -5.17 -7.66
N SER A 347 -28.30 -6.08 -8.53
CA SER A 347 -27.87 -7.49 -8.54
C SER A 347 -26.37 -7.68 -8.77
N PHE A 348 -25.70 -6.71 -9.39
CA PHE A 348 -24.24 -6.69 -9.49
C PHE A 348 -23.58 -6.08 -8.25
N ILE A 349 -24.14 -4.99 -7.73
CA ILE A 349 -23.48 -4.14 -6.71
C ILE A 349 -23.25 -4.90 -5.41
N SER A 350 -24.26 -5.58 -4.86
CA SER A 350 -24.11 -6.23 -3.56
C SER A 350 -23.09 -7.38 -3.60
N PRO A 351 -23.12 -8.33 -4.57
CA PRO A 351 -22.10 -9.37 -4.67
C PRO A 351 -20.69 -8.83 -4.93
N TYR A 352 -20.56 -7.79 -5.76
CA TYR A 352 -19.29 -7.12 -6.01
C TYR A 352 -18.73 -6.51 -4.73
N LEU A 353 -19.53 -5.76 -3.98
CA LEU A 353 -19.07 -5.08 -2.77
C LEU A 353 -18.77 -6.07 -1.63
N ASN A 354 -19.61 -7.09 -1.43
CA ASN A 354 -19.38 -8.16 -0.46
C ASN A 354 -18.03 -8.87 -0.68
N SER A 355 -17.74 -9.19 -1.94
CA SER A 355 -16.50 -9.87 -2.27
C SER A 355 -15.27 -8.96 -2.21
N LEU A 356 -15.41 -7.69 -2.58
CA LEU A 356 -14.34 -6.70 -2.46
C LEU A 356 -13.98 -6.45 -0.98
N GLU A 357 -14.98 -6.40 -0.11
CA GLU A 357 -14.80 -6.28 1.34
C GLU A 357 -14.08 -7.49 1.93
N ASN A 358 -14.49 -8.72 1.58
CA ASN A 358 -13.77 -9.94 1.99
C ASN A 358 -12.31 -9.94 1.52
N PHE A 359 -12.05 -9.49 0.28
CA PHE A 359 -10.69 -9.40 -0.22
C PHE A 359 -9.87 -8.34 0.53
N SER A 360 -10.49 -7.23 0.92
CA SER A 360 -9.79 -6.17 1.67
C SER A 360 -9.20 -6.66 3.00
N GLU A 361 -9.88 -7.57 3.70
CA GLU A 361 -9.38 -8.17 4.96
C GLU A 361 -8.15 -9.07 4.75
N LEU A 362 -8.04 -9.70 3.58
CA LEU A 362 -6.96 -10.63 3.25
C LEU A 362 -5.78 -9.94 2.55
N TYR A 363 -6.01 -8.78 1.95
CA TYR A 363 -5.06 -8.11 1.08
C TYR A 363 -3.69 -7.84 1.70
N PRO A 364 -3.60 -7.25 2.91
CA PRO A 364 -2.30 -6.96 3.53
C PRO A 364 -1.44 -8.22 3.71
N TYR A 365 -2.09 -9.37 3.91
CA TYR A 365 -1.42 -10.64 4.16
C TYR A 365 -1.12 -11.39 2.86
N LEU A 366 -2.02 -11.40 1.88
CA LEU A 366 -1.82 -12.09 0.60
C LEU A 366 -0.98 -11.30 -0.41
N THR A 367 -0.52 -10.10 -0.05
CA THR A 367 0.37 -9.27 -0.87
C THR A 367 1.67 -8.88 -0.16
N ASN A 368 1.86 -9.26 1.11
CA ASN A 368 3.11 -9.02 1.82
C ASN A 368 3.53 -10.25 2.63
N ARG A 369 4.66 -10.86 2.24
CA ARG A 369 5.14 -12.12 2.84
C ARG A 369 5.55 -12.00 4.31
N ASP A 370 5.98 -10.81 4.76
CA ASP A 370 6.33 -10.58 6.16
C ASP A 370 5.07 -10.46 7.01
N LYS A 371 4.10 -9.63 6.59
CA LYS A 371 2.80 -9.54 7.26
C LYS A 371 2.05 -10.88 7.25
N PHE A 372 2.15 -11.67 6.17
CA PHE A 372 1.61 -13.03 6.12
C PHE A 372 2.20 -13.92 7.22
N ALA A 373 3.52 -13.90 7.36
CA ALA A 373 4.22 -14.69 8.38
C ALA A 373 3.84 -14.24 9.79
N GLU A 374 3.83 -12.93 10.06
CA GLU A 374 3.42 -12.35 11.33
C GLU A 374 2.00 -12.76 11.72
N ARG A 375 1.07 -12.77 10.76
CA ARG A 375 -0.35 -13.08 11.01
C ARG A 375 -0.63 -14.57 11.23
N TYR A 376 0.07 -15.44 10.48
CA TYR A 376 -0.34 -16.84 10.32
C TYR A 376 0.67 -17.87 10.83
N PHE A 377 1.93 -17.50 11.09
CA PHE A 377 2.88 -18.44 11.66
C PHE A 377 2.41 -18.93 13.04
N ASN A 378 2.42 -20.25 13.23
CA ASN A 378 2.00 -20.84 14.49
C ASN A 378 3.13 -21.68 15.09
N PRO A 379 3.83 -21.18 16.14
CA PRO A 379 4.94 -21.89 16.76
C PRO A 379 4.52 -23.17 17.50
N ASN A 380 3.22 -23.31 17.82
CA ASN A 380 2.69 -24.50 18.49
C ASN A 380 2.33 -25.63 17.53
N LYS A 381 2.35 -25.38 16.21
CA LYS A 381 2.11 -26.40 15.18
C LYS A 381 3.42 -26.90 14.58
N SER A 382 3.39 -28.10 14.01
CA SER A 382 4.52 -28.65 13.25
C SER A 382 4.97 -27.69 12.14
N HIS A 383 6.27 -27.72 11.81
CA HIS A 383 6.84 -27.01 10.66
C HIS A 383 6.18 -27.39 9.33
N ASP A 384 5.61 -28.59 9.26
CA ASP A 384 4.89 -29.12 8.10
C ASP A 384 3.37 -29.22 8.34
N SER A 385 2.85 -28.43 9.28
CA SER A 385 1.41 -28.18 9.29
C SER A 385 1.02 -27.30 8.08
N PRO A 386 -0.19 -27.44 7.52
CA PRO A 386 -0.61 -26.71 6.32
C PRO A 386 -0.33 -25.19 6.38
N ILE A 387 -0.58 -24.56 7.53
CA ILE A 387 -0.36 -23.13 7.71
C ILE A 387 1.12 -22.75 7.77
N ASN A 388 1.96 -23.52 8.49
CA ASN A 388 3.39 -23.21 8.58
C ASN A 388 4.13 -23.53 7.28
N GLU A 389 3.64 -24.51 6.54
CA GLU A 389 4.06 -24.79 5.17
C GLU A 389 3.72 -23.62 4.23
N SER A 390 2.49 -23.11 4.29
CA SER A 390 2.07 -21.94 3.52
C SER A 390 2.93 -20.71 3.85
N VAL A 391 3.15 -20.42 5.13
CA VAL A 391 4.02 -19.32 5.60
C VAL A 391 5.43 -19.43 5.02
N ARG A 392 6.00 -20.63 5.01
CA ARG A 392 7.33 -20.90 4.45
C ARG A 392 7.37 -20.67 2.95
N LYS A 393 6.41 -21.24 2.20
CA LYS A 393 6.41 -21.27 0.73
C LYS A 393 6.03 -19.94 0.10
N VAL A 394 5.13 -19.16 0.72
CA VAL A 394 4.80 -17.79 0.29
C VAL A 394 6.04 -16.88 0.25
N GLN A 395 7.05 -17.14 1.10
CA GLN A 395 8.29 -16.36 1.08
C GLN A 395 9.01 -16.41 -0.27
N LEU A 396 8.94 -17.54 -0.99
CA LEU A 396 9.53 -17.72 -2.32
C LEU A 396 8.67 -17.03 -3.39
N LEU A 397 7.35 -17.20 -3.34
CA LEU A 397 6.42 -16.64 -4.34
C LEU A 397 6.64 -15.14 -4.54
N PHE A 398 6.92 -14.42 -3.44
CA PHE A 398 7.04 -12.96 -3.45
C PHE A 398 8.49 -12.46 -3.57
N LEU A 399 9.45 -13.33 -3.95
CA LEU A 399 10.82 -12.89 -4.24
C LEU A 399 10.93 -12.04 -5.51
N HIS A 400 9.95 -12.15 -6.41
CA HIS A 400 9.91 -11.41 -7.66
C HIS A 400 8.52 -10.82 -7.89
N ALA A 401 8.47 -9.50 -8.08
CA ALA A 401 7.22 -8.74 -8.19
C ALA A 401 6.29 -9.27 -9.29
N GLY A 402 6.83 -9.72 -10.42
CA GLY A 402 6.01 -10.31 -11.50
C GLY A 402 5.38 -11.64 -11.10
N SER A 403 6.05 -12.45 -10.27
CA SER A 403 5.54 -13.74 -9.80
C SER A 403 4.52 -13.56 -8.69
N GLN A 404 4.74 -12.59 -7.79
CA GLN A 404 3.76 -12.14 -6.82
C GLN A 404 2.46 -11.73 -7.52
N SER A 405 2.51 -10.72 -8.40
CA SER A 405 1.33 -10.23 -9.13
C SER A 405 0.59 -11.34 -9.90
N ALA A 406 1.32 -12.30 -10.49
CA ALA A 406 0.71 -13.41 -11.23
C ALA A 406 0.05 -14.47 -10.35
N THR A 407 0.52 -14.66 -9.11
CA THR A 407 0.02 -15.70 -8.19
C THR A 407 -1.02 -15.17 -7.21
N THR A 408 -1.01 -13.87 -6.91
CA THR A 408 -1.96 -13.25 -5.97
C THR A 408 -3.44 -13.53 -6.29
N PRO A 409 -3.95 -13.41 -7.54
CA PRO A 409 -5.37 -13.68 -7.84
C PRO A 409 -5.85 -15.06 -7.40
N ILE A 410 -5.06 -16.11 -7.66
CA ILE A 410 -5.44 -17.48 -7.29
C ILE A 410 -5.28 -17.75 -5.79
N LEU A 411 -4.34 -17.07 -5.12
CA LEU A 411 -4.25 -17.10 -3.66
C LEU A 411 -5.51 -16.51 -3.03
N PHE A 412 -6.02 -15.38 -3.55
CA PHE A 412 -7.28 -14.79 -3.09
C PHE A 412 -8.47 -15.71 -3.31
N ALA A 413 -8.64 -16.25 -4.53
CA ALA A 413 -9.74 -17.17 -4.83
C ALA A 413 -9.73 -18.40 -3.91
N THR A 414 -8.54 -18.95 -3.64
CA THR A 414 -8.38 -20.12 -2.75
C THR A 414 -8.64 -19.75 -1.28
N ALA A 415 -8.12 -18.61 -0.83
CA ALA A 415 -8.33 -18.14 0.54
C ALA A 415 -9.80 -17.81 0.83
N ASP A 416 -10.52 -17.22 -0.13
CA ASP A 416 -11.96 -16.93 0.01
C ASP A 416 -12.79 -18.23 0.12
N LYS A 417 -12.50 -19.25 -0.70
CA LYS A 417 -13.26 -20.51 -0.72
C LYS A 417 -12.99 -21.45 0.46
N PHE A 418 -11.76 -21.46 0.96
CA PHE A 418 -11.30 -22.47 1.93
C PHE A 418 -10.71 -21.88 3.21
N GLY A 419 -10.32 -20.60 3.21
CA GLY A 419 -9.56 -19.97 4.28
C GLY A 419 -8.06 -20.27 4.19
N VAL A 420 -7.25 -19.31 4.63
CA VAL A 420 -5.77 -19.37 4.56
C VAL A 420 -5.17 -20.54 5.37
N GLN A 421 -5.85 -21.00 6.41
CA GLN A 421 -5.37 -22.09 7.27
C GLN A 421 -5.70 -23.50 6.76
N SER A 422 -6.41 -23.60 5.63
CA SER A 422 -6.86 -24.87 5.07
C SER A 422 -5.73 -25.70 4.45
N PRO A 423 -5.84 -27.04 4.44
CA PRO A 423 -5.01 -27.90 3.60
C PRO A 423 -5.05 -27.51 2.13
N GLU A 424 -6.24 -27.16 1.62
CA GLU A 424 -6.48 -26.71 0.25
C GLU A 424 -5.63 -25.51 -0.14
N PHE A 425 -5.55 -24.50 0.73
CA PHE A 425 -4.68 -23.35 0.51
C PHE A 425 -3.19 -23.74 0.51
N ALA A 426 -2.78 -24.65 1.39
CA ALA A 426 -1.40 -25.13 1.45
C ALA A 426 -1.00 -25.93 0.20
N ASP A 427 -1.89 -26.78 -0.31
CA ASP A 427 -1.69 -27.54 -1.55
C ASP A 427 -1.56 -26.59 -2.75
N MET A 428 -2.44 -25.59 -2.84
CA MET A 428 -2.35 -24.55 -3.88
C MET A 428 -1.02 -23.80 -3.82
N VAL A 429 -0.63 -23.30 -2.64
CA VAL A 429 0.66 -22.61 -2.43
C VAL A 429 1.83 -23.51 -2.83
N SER A 430 1.74 -24.82 -2.55
CA SER A 430 2.78 -25.80 -2.90
C SER A 430 3.00 -25.94 -4.40
N GLU A 431 1.93 -26.00 -5.17
CA GLU A 431 2.03 -26.16 -6.62
C GLU A 431 2.45 -24.85 -7.32
N LEU A 432 2.01 -23.70 -6.79
CA LEU A 432 2.51 -22.39 -7.21
C LEU A 432 3.99 -22.22 -6.89
N GLU A 433 4.44 -22.70 -5.73
CA GLU A 433 5.83 -22.63 -5.29
C GLU A 433 6.74 -23.39 -6.25
N LYS A 434 6.37 -24.61 -6.65
CA LYS A 434 7.09 -25.38 -7.69
C LYS A 434 7.12 -24.65 -9.03
N LEU A 435 5.97 -24.13 -9.49
CA LEU A 435 5.90 -23.39 -10.75
C LEU A 435 6.81 -22.15 -10.75
N VAL A 436 6.74 -21.33 -9.70
CA VAL A 436 7.54 -20.10 -9.58
C VAL A 436 9.02 -20.43 -9.41
N PHE A 437 9.36 -21.44 -8.61
CA PHE A 437 10.73 -21.91 -8.42
C PHE A 437 11.35 -22.28 -9.76
N ARG A 438 10.74 -23.21 -10.50
CA ARG A 438 11.27 -23.71 -11.76
C ARG A 438 11.33 -22.59 -12.82
N TYR A 439 10.18 -22.01 -13.17
CA TYR A 439 10.08 -21.14 -14.33
C TYR A 439 10.64 -19.74 -14.10
N SER A 440 10.34 -19.12 -12.95
CA SER A 440 10.74 -17.74 -12.71
C SER A 440 12.05 -17.59 -11.96
N MET A 441 12.33 -18.46 -10.98
CA MET A 441 13.52 -18.29 -10.13
C MET A 441 14.76 -18.94 -10.75
N VAL A 442 14.64 -20.20 -11.21
CA VAL A 442 15.76 -20.94 -11.81
C VAL A 442 15.95 -20.56 -13.27
N MET A 443 14.94 -20.77 -14.12
CA MET A 443 15.07 -20.45 -15.56
C MET A 443 15.12 -18.94 -15.85
N SER A 444 14.87 -18.08 -14.85
CA SER A 444 14.84 -16.62 -14.98
C SER A 444 13.82 -16.08 -15.99
N HIS A 445 12.72 -16.81 -16.23
CA HIS A 445 11.65 -16.34 -17.12
C HIS A 445 10.62 -15.45 -16.39
N GLY A 446 10.13 -14.43 -17.10
CA GLY A 446 9.07 -13.57 -16.59
C GLY A 446 7.74 -14.30 -16.43
N ALA A 447 6.99 -13.98 -15.38
CA ALA A 447 5.73 -14.64 -15.03
C ALA A 447 4.63 -14.60 -16.12
N GLN A 448 4.80 -13.79 -17.17
CA GLN A 448 3.90 -13.74 -18.33
C GLN A 448 3.63 -15.11 -18.95
N GLY A 449 4.59 -16.05 -18.85
CA GLY A 449 4.44 -17.42 -19.33
C GLY A 449 3.29 -18.21 -18.69
N PHE A 450 2.90 -17.87 -17.45
CA PHE A 450 1.83 -18.55 -16.71
C PHE A 450 0.73 -17.63 -16.17
N ALA A 451 0.95 -16.32 -16.11
CA ALA A 451 0.06 -15.37 -15.44
C ALA A 451 -1.39 -15.40 -15.96
N ASN A 452 -1.61 -15.53 -17.28
CA ASN A 452 -2.97 -15.61 -17.84
C ASN A 452 -3.67 -16.92 -17.50
N ALA A 453 -2.91 -18.02 -17.38
CA ALA A 453 -3.48 -19.31 -16.99
C ALA A 453 -3.94 -19.25 -15.53
N LEU A 454 -3.11 -18.72 -14.63
CA LEU A 454 -3.48 -18.57 -13.21
C LEU A 454 -4.68 -17.64 -13.03
N SER A 455 -4.76 -16.54 -13.79
CA SER A 455 -5.89 -15.62 -13.79
C SER A 455 -7.21 -16.31 -14.12
N SER A 456 -7.24 -17.08 -15.21
CA SER A 456 -8.42 -17.87 -15.60
C SER A 456 -8.78 -18.91 -14.55
N ILE A 457 -7.79 -19.65 -14.04
CA ILE A 457 -8.02 -20.66 -13.00
C ILE A 457 -8.59 -20.02 -11.72
N ALA A 458 -8.10 -18.84 -11.34
CA ALA A 458 -8.59 -18.11 -10.17
C ALA A 458 -10.07 -17.74 -10.31
N ASN A 459 -10.48 -17.25 -11.48
CA ASN A 459 -11.87 -16.90 -11.75
C ASN A 459 -12.79 -18.14 -11.74
N ASP A 460 -12.37 -19.24 -12.38
CA ASP A 460 -13.13 -20.49 -12.39
C ASP A 460 -13.30 -21.06 -10.96
N LEU A 461 -12.25 -20.98 -10.14
CA LEU A 461 -12.28 -21.38 -8.73
C LEU A 461 -13.19 -20.47 -7.90
N TYR A 462 -13.12 -19.16 -8.12
CA TYR A 462 -13.93 -18.17 -7.40
C TYR A 462 -15.44 -18.36 -7.64
N TRP A 463 -15.86 -18.70 -8.86
CA TRP A 463 -17.26 -18.98 -9.17
C TRP A 463 -17.66 -20.44 -8.94
N SER A 464 -16.80 -21.27 -8.35
CA SER A 464 -17.15 -22.64 -7.98
C SER A 464 -18.12 -22.68 -6.81
N ASP A 465 -19.02 -23.66 -6.80
CA ASP A 465 -20.09 -23.79 -5.79
C ASP A 465 -21.08 -22.61 -5.79
N VAL A 466 -21.26 -21.96 -6.95
CA VAL A 466 -22.24 -20.89 -7.16
C VAL A 466 -23.22 -21.33 -8.24
N ASP A 467 -24.51 -21.09 -8.03
CA ASP A 467 -25.55 -21.42 -9.01
C ASP A 467 -25.33 -20.60 -10.30
N PRO A 468 -25.21 -21.23 -11.48
CA PRO A 468 -25.07 -20.52 -12.75
C PRO A 468 -26.16 -19.47 -13.01
N GLU A 469 -27.38 -19.68 -12.50
CA GLU A 469 -28.46 -18.69 -12.62
C GLU A 469 -28.15 -17.42 -11.81
N GLN A 470 -27.56 -17.56 -10.63
CA GLN A 470 -27.10 -16.41 -9.82
C GLN A 470 -25.95 -15.67 -10.50
N VAL A 471 -25.01 -16.40 -11.10
CA VAL A 471 -23.91 -15.77 -11.86
C VAL A 471 -24.45 -14.99 -13.05
N ALA A 472 -25.40 -15.58 -13.79
CA ALA A 472 -26.05 -14.91 -14.91
C ALA A 472 -26.82 -13.66 -14.47
N GLU A 473 -27.44 -13.70 -13.28
CA GLU A 473 -28.08 -12.54 -12.67
C GLU A 473 -27.05 -11.45 -12.33
N VAL A 474 -25.90 -11.79 -11.72
CA VAL A 474 -24.83 -10.81 -11.42
C VAL A 474 -24.36 -10.09 -12.68
N PHE A 475 -24.02 -10.84 -13.73
CA PHE A 475 -23.42 -10.29 -14.94
C PHE A 475 -24.42 -9.95 -16.06
N ASN A 476 -25.73 -10.07 -15.82
CA ASN A 476 -26.77 -9.91 -16.84
C ASN A 476 -26.47 -10.66 -18.14
N SER A 477 -25.90 -11.86 -18.03
CA SER A 477 -25.31 -12.57 -19.15
C SER A 477 -25.41 -14.08 -18.99
N GLU A 478 -25.93 -14.77 -20.01
CA GLU A 478 -25.89 -16.25 -20.10
C GLU A 478 -24.51 -16.77 -20.56
N SER A 479 -23.49 -15.90 -20.59
CA SER A 479 -22.14 -16.26 -20.97
C SER A 479 -21.53 -17.28 -19.99
N HIS A 480 -20.98 -18.36 -20.55
CA HIS A 480 -20.23 -19.36 -19.79
C HIS A 480 -18.85 -18.86 -19.31
N ARG A 481 -18.52 -17.59 -19.57
CA ARG A 481 -17.27 -16.97 -19.14
C ARG A 481 -17.11 -16.93 -17.61
N TYR A 482 -18.20 -16.92 -16.86
CA TYR A 482 -18.22 -16.72 -15.42
C TYR A 482 -18.61 -17.99 -14.64
N ILE A 483 -18.70 -19.13 -15.31
CA ILE A 483 -19.20 -20.37 -14.70
C ILE A 483 -18.04 -21.16 -14.10
N GLY A 484 -18.08 -21.35 -12.78
CA GLY A 484 -17.15 -22.23 -12.07
C GLY A 484 -17.59 -23.69 -12.03
N TYR A 485 -17.04 -24.46 -11.09
CA TYR A 485 -17.32 -25.89 -10.93
C TYR A 485 -18.51 -26.15 -10.00
N GLN A 486 -19.12 -27.32 -10.13
CA GLN A 486 -20.30 -27.74 -9.35
C GLN A 486 -20.07 -27.78 -7.84
N SER A 487 -18.82 -27.93 -7.39
CA SER A 487 -18.44 -27.78 -5.98
C SER A 487 -17.06 -27.17 -5.90
N LYS A 488 -16.74 -26.55 -4.77
CA LYS A 488 -15.41 -25.97 -4.53
C LYS A 488 -14.31 -27.04 -4.51
N GLU A 489 -14.59 -28.24 -4.00
CA GLU A 489 -13.63 -29.36 -3.95
C GLU A 489 -13.24 -29.84 -5.36
N LEU A 490 -14.21 -29.88 -6.27
CA LEU A 490 -13.93 -30.18 -7.67
C LEU A 490 -13.12 -29.05 -8.31
N GLY A 491 -13.49 -27.79 -8.03
CA GLY A 491 -12.81 -26.62 -8.57
C GLY A 491 -11.35 -26.53 -8.16
N ILE A 492 -11.01 -26.77 -6.89
CA ILE A 492 -9.61 -26.73 -6.45
C ILE A 492 -8.79 -27.88 -7.02
N LYS A 493 -9.39 -29.07 -7.14
CA LYS A 493 -8.72 -30.22 -7.76
C LYS A 493 -8.34 -29.92 -9.21
N ASP A 494 -9.28 -29.41 -10.01
CA ASP A 494 -9.03 -29.04 -11.40
C ASP A 494 -8.03 -27.89 -11.52
N ALA A 495 -8.12 -26.89 -10.63
CA ALA A 495 -7.16 -25.79 -10.56
C ALA A 495 -5.72 -26.30 -10.35
N ILE A 496 -5.51 -27.22 -9.39
CA ILE A 496 -4.21 -27.84 -9.12
C ILE A 496 -3.72 -28.64 -10.34
N GLU A 497 -4.58 -29.48 -10.93
CA GLU A 497 -4.23 -30.28 -12.12
C GLU A 497 -3.78 -29.38 -13.28
N ARG A 498 -4.51 -28.28 -13.56
CA ARG A 498 -4.14 -27.32 -14.62
C ARG A 498 -2.82 -26.58 -14.33
N ILE A 499 -2.50 -26.29 -13.07
CA ILE A 499 -1.21 -25.70 -12.68
C ILE A 499 -0.07 -26.69 -12.90
N ILE A 500 -0.27 -27.96 -12.52
CA ILE A 500 0.71 -29.03 -12.74
C ILE A 500 0.96 -29.20 -14.24
N GLU A 501 -0.08 -29.37 -15.05
CA GLU A 501 0.05 -29.48 -16.51
C GLU A 501 0.76 -28.26 -17.12
N LYS A 502 0.43 -27.06 -16.64
CA LYS A 502 1.08 -25.84 -17.09
C LYS A 502 2.56 -25.82 -16.75
N ARG A 503 2.93 -26.19 -15.52
CA ARG A 503 4.32 -26.26 -15.05
C ARG A 503 5.11 -27.27 -15.85
N GLU A 504 4.64 -28.52 -15.96
CA GLU A 504 5.35 -29.58 -16.69
C GLU A 504 5.53 -29.24 -18.16
N ARG A 505 4.63 -28.46 -18.76
CA ARG A 505 4.77 -28.01 -20.15
C ARG A 505 5.81 -26.91 -20.34
N ILE A 506 5.96 -25.98 -19.39
CA ILE A 506 6.81 -24.79 -19.56
C ILE A 506 8.14 -24.84 -18.81
N ALA A 507 8.23 -25.74 -17.82
CA ALA A 507 9.39 -25.94 -16.98
C ALA A 507 9.44 -27.40 -16.47
N PRO A 508 9.68 -28.38 -17.36
CA PRO A 508 9.96 -29.76 -16.96
C PRO A 508 11.15 -29.79 -15.98
N ILE A 509 11.06 -30.60 -14.92
CA ILE A 509 12.11 -30.61 -13.88
C ILE A 509 13.47 -31.07 -14.44
N GLU A 510 13.45 -32.01 -15.39
CA GLU A 510 14.67 -32.54 -16.01
C GLU A 510 15.43 -31.43 -16.73
N GLU A 511 14.75 -30.59 -17.51
CA GLU A 511 15.35 -29.43 -18.20
C GLU A 511 15.84 -28.38 -17.20
N VAL A 512 15.06 -28.11 -16.15
CA VAL A 512 15.43 -27.16 -15.08
C VAL A 512 16.74 -27.57 -14.41
N VAL A 513 16.92 -28.87 -14.16
CA VAL A 513 18.13 -29.41 -13.56
C VAL A 513 19.29 -29.42 -14.56
N SER A 514 19.12 -30.04 -15.73
CA SER A 514 20.21 -30.26 -16.69
C SER A 514 20.73 -28.98 -17.33
N ASP A 515 19.82 -28.06 -17.69
CA ASP A 515 20.17 -26.92 -18.55
C ASP A 515 20.50 -25.66 -17.75
N PHE A 516 20.17 -25.65 -16.44
CA PHE A 516 20.36 -24.48 -15.57
C PHE A 516 21.16 -24.83 -14.31
N LEU A 517 20.73 -25.79 -13.49
CA LEU A 517 21.34 -26.01 -12.18
C LEU A 517 22.64 -26.84 -12.20
N ASP A 518 22.79 -27.76 -13.15
CA ASP A 518 24.03 -28.54 -13.33
C ASP A 518 25.10 -27.79 -14.14
N THR A 519 24.80 -26.57 -14.60
CA THR A 519 25.74 -25.77 -15.38
C THR A 519 26.82 -25.12 -14.50
N PRO A 520 28.05 -24.95 -15.00
CA PRO A 520 29.03 -24.07 -14.37
C PRO A 520 28.47 -22.65 -14.25
N ASP A 521 28.79 -21.98 -13.14
CA ASP A 521 28.34 -20.61 -12.86
C ASP A 521 26.81 -20.40 -12.77
N VAL A 522 26.17 -21.15 -11.86
CA VAL A 522 24.71 -21.09 -11.61
C VAL A 522 24.23 -19.69 -11.20
N LEU A 523 25.11 -18.82 -10.70
CA LEU A 523 24.77 -17.49 -10.20
C LEU A 523 24.78 -16.42 -11.30
N ASP A 524 25.80 -16.42 -12.18
CA ASP A 524 25.95 -15.40 -13.23
C ASP A 524 25.54 -15.94 -14.63
N GLY A 525 25.31 -17.25 -14.78
CA GLY A 525 24.86 -17.91 -16.01
C GLY A 525 25.86 -17.85 -17.16
N SER A 526 27.14 -17.59 -16.88
CA SER A 526 28.14 -17.25 -17.90
C SER A 526 28.44 -18.35 -18.91
N PHE A 527 28.04 -19.60 -18.61
CA PHE A 527 28.22 -20.77 -19.46
C PHE A 527 26.96 -21.21 -20.21
N THR A 528 25.82 -20.52 -20.01
CA THR A 528 24.53 -20.88 -20.63
C THR A 528 24.01 -19.72 -21.48
N SER A 529 23.84 -19.95 -22.78
CA SER A 529 23.42 -18.88 -23.70
C SER A 529 21.99 -18.40 -23.42
N GLY A 530 21.82 -17.08 -23.23
CA GLY A 530 20.51 -16.47 -23.02
C GLY A 530 19.95 -16.58 -21.60
N TRP A 531 20.67 -17.23 -20.68
CA TRP A 531 20.34 -17.30 -19.27
C TRP A 531 21.26 -16.40 -18.45
N GLY A 532 20.71 -15.71 -17.45
CA GLY A 532 21.46 -14.75 -16.62
C GLY A 532 21.79 -15.28 -15.23
N GLY A 533 21.78 -16.60 -15.05
CA GLY A 533 21.95 -17.25 -13.75
C GLY A 533 20.76 -17.09 -12.81
N VAL A 534 20.85 -17.70 -11.63
CA VAL A 534 19.93 -17.50 -10.52
C VAL A 534 20.23 -16.16 -9.87
N ARG A 535 19.52 -15.12 -10.33
CA ARG A 535 19.81 -13.70 -10.03
C ARG A 535 19.69 -13.30 -8.57
N SER A 536 19.00 -14.08 -7.75
CA SER A 536 18.72 -13.73 -6.35
C SER A 536 19.38 -14.74 -5.42
N SER A 537 20.30 -14.26 -4.57
CA SER A 537 20.90 -15.05 -3.51
C SER A 537 19.85 -15.59 -2.53
N GLU A 538 18.67 -14.96 -2.41
CA GLU A 538 17.54 -15.48 -1.63
C GLU A 538 17.04 -16.82 -2.16
N VAL A 539 17.10 -17.08 -3.48
CA VAL A 539 16.69 -18.37 -4.05
C VAL A 539 17.64 -19.46 -3.58
N VAL A 540 18.94 -19.20 -3.62
CA VAL A 540 19.95 -20.13 -3.09
C VAL A 540 19.75 -20.34 -1.59
N LYS A 541 19.47 -19.28 -0.83
CA LYS A 541 19.13 -19.43 0.60
C LYS A 541 17.92 -20.30 0.83
N TYR A 542 16.88 -20.18 0.00
CA TYR A 542 15.69 -21.02 0.08
C TYR A 542 16.02 -22.49 -0.22
N ILE A 543 16.79 -22.77 -1.27
CA ILE A 543 17.25 -24.12 -1.60
C ILE A 543 18.03 -24.73 -0.43
N MET A 544 19.00 -23.98 0.11
CA MET A 544 19.85 -24.44 1.22
C MET A 544 19.05 -24.64 2.50
N TYR A 545 18.03 -23.81 2.74
CA TYR A 545 17.12 -23.99 3.86
C TYR A 545 16.29 -25.27 3.71
N GLU A 546 15.70 -25.52 2.55
CA GLU A 546 14.92 -26.75 2.31
C GLU A 546 15.82 -28.00 2.32
N TYR A 547 17.07 -27.91 1.84
CA TYR A 547 18.04 -28.99 1.96
C TYR A 547 18.43 -29.26 3.42
N GLU A 548 18.70 -28.20 4.19
CA GLU A 548 18.96 -28.33 5.62
C GLU A 548 17.79 -28.98 6.37
N ARG A 549 16.56 -28.71 5.94
CA ARG A 549 15.36 -29.38 6.48
C ARG A 549 15.32 -30.85 6.13
N SER A 550 15.65 -31.25 4.91
CA SER A 550 15.63 -32.67 4.50
C SER A 550 16.68 -33.51 5.24
N LEU A 551 17.82 -32.91 5.60
CA LEU A 551 18.84 -33.56 6.43
C LEU A 551 18.40 -33.75 7.90
N ARG A 552 17.35 -33.06 8.35
CA ARG A 552 16.86 -33.10 9.74
C ARG A 552 15.66 -34.03 9.86
N GLY A 553 15.70 -34.91 10.86
CA GLY A 553 14.49 -35.61 11.30
C GLY A 553 13.51 -34.68 12.01
N PRO A 554 12.27 -35.14 12.31
CA PRO A 554 11.22 -34.30 12.91
C PRO A 554 11.65 -33.52 14.16
N SER A 555 12.42 -34.16 15.06
CA SER A 555 12.94 -33.51 16.27
C SER A 555 14.01 -32.46 16.00
N GLY A 556 14.76 -32.60 14.91
CA GLY A 556 15.81 -31.65 14.51
C GLY A 556 15.28 -30.39 13.82
N LEU A 557 14.04 -30.44 13.31
CA LEU A 557 13.37 -29.27 12.74
C LEU A 557 12.94 -28.27 13.82
N LEU A 558 12.64 -28.74 15.04
CA LEU A 558 12.27 -27.88 16.16
C LEU A 558 13.38 -26.89 16.56
N SER A 559 14.64 -27.19 16.24
CA SER A 559 15.78 -26.31 16.50
C SER A 559 16.12 -25.40 15.32
N LEU A 560 15.42 -25.52 14.19
CA LEU A 560 15.67 -24.71 13.00
C LEU A 560 14.66 -23.56 12.97
N ALA A 561 15.15 -22.33 12.87
CA ALA A 561 14.29 -21.15 12.78
C ALA A 561 13.32 -21.27 11.57
N PRO A 562 12.09 -20.73 11.68
CA PRO A 562 11.19 -20.68 10.53
C PRO A 562 11.80 -19.79 9.43
N TYR A 563 11.49 -20.08 8.16
CA TYR A 563 12.22 -19.48 7.03
C TYR A 563 12.19 -17.94 7.01
N HIS A 564 11.07 -17.32 7.40
CA HIS A 564 10.93 -15.86 7.42
C HIS A 564 11.87 -15.17 8.43
N GLU A 565 12.27 -15.86 9.51
CA GLU A 565 13.34 -15.43 10.42
C GLU A 565 14.71 -15.84 9.89
N PHE A 566 14.85 -17.08 9.42
CA PHE A 566 16.10 -17.62 8.90
C PHE A 566 16.68 -16.73 7.78
N ARG A 567 15.86 -16.32 6.81
CA ARG A 567 16.31 -15.53 5.66
C ARG A 567 16.93 -14.17 6.03
N LYS A 568 16.55 -13.59 7.19
CA LYS A 568 17.06 -12.31 7.70
C LYS A 568 18.44 -12.46 8.36
N ASN A 569 18.70 -13.63 8.96
CA ASN A 569 19.87 -13.89 9.78
C ASN A 569 21.00 -14.64 9.07
N PHE A 570 20.75 -15.14 7.85
CA PHE A 570 21.70 -15.94 7.08
C PHE A 570 21.99 -15.33 5.70
N GLN A 571 23.21 -15.57 5.21
CA GLN A 571 23.71 -15.17 3.89
C GLN A 571 24.21 -16.38 3.12
N VAL A 572 24.19 -16.28 1.79
CA VAL A 572 24.83 -17.27 0.91
C VAL A 572 26.34 -17.10 1.03
N GLU A 573 27.04 -18.21 1.21
CA GLU A 573 28.49 -18.25 1.32
C GLU A 573 29.08 -19.24 0.32
N HIS A 574 30.23 -18.89 -0.23
CA HIS A 574 31.06 -19.79 -1.01
C HIS A 574 31.95 -20.58 -0.07
N LEU A 575 31.83 -21.91 -0.05
CA LEU A 575 32.67 -22.78 0.77
C LEU A 575 34.15 -22.55 0.45
N VAL A 576 34.53 -22.66 -0.83
CA VAL A 576 35.80 -22.10 -1.31
C VAL A 576 35.55 -20.70 -1.85
N PRO A 577 36.21 -19.66 -1.30
CA PRO A 577 35.92 -18.26 -1.64
C PRO A 577 35.98 -17.95 -3.14
N LYS A 578 35.06 -17.11 -3.63
CA LYS A 578 35.00 -16.67 -5.04
C LYS A 578 36.30 -16.02 -5.54
N ASN A 579 37.03 -15.36 -4.63
CA ASN A 579 38.30 -14.67 -4.88
C ASN A 579 39.46 -15.32 -4.09
N ALA A 580 39.48 -16.65 -4.00
CA ALA A 580 40.53 -17.38 -3.29
C ALA A 580 41.95 -17.05 -3.82
N GLU A 581 42.92 -17.02 -2.90
CA GLU A 581 44.34 -16.88 -3.23
C GLU A 581 44.85 -18.10 -4.03
N GLU A 582 45.95 -17.94 -4.78
CA GLU A 582 46.44 -18.93 -5.76
C GLU A 582 46.62 -20.34 -5.19
N GLY A 583 46.98 -20.48 -3.91
CA GLY A 583 47.13 -21.78 -3.23
C GLY A 583 45.84 -22.39 -2.66
N ASN A 584 44.75 -21.63 -2.59
CA ASN A 584 43.47 -22.02 -1.99
C ASN A 584 42.35 -22.17 -3.04
N ARG A 585 42.70 -22.11 -4.33
CA ARG A 585 41.74 -22.21 -5.44
C ARG A 585 41.40 -23.66 -5.75
N LEU A 586 40.15 -23.88 -6.14
CA LEU A 586 39.72 -25.10 -6.79
C LEU A 586 40.41 -25.26 -8.16
N GLU A 587 40.59 -26.51 -8.62
CA GLU A 587 40.93 -26.77 -10.01
C GLU A 587 39.85 -26.17 -10.94
N ALA A 588 40.28 -25.53 -12.03
CA ALA A 588 39.38 -24.74 -12.90
C ALA A 588 38.45 -23.80 -12.10
N HIS A 589 39.02 -23.06 -11.12
CA HIS A 589 38.27 -22.29 -10.13
C HIS A 589 37.12 -21.44 -10.70
N MET A 590 37.31 -20.81 -11.86
CA MET A 590 36.28 -20.01 -12.52
C MET A 590 35.00 -20.80 -12.82
N GLU A 591 35.14 -22.06 -13.23
CA GLU A 591 34.04 -22.96 -13.59
C GLU A 591 33.40 -23.58 -12.33
N ASN A 592 34.19 -23.83 -11.29
CA ASN A 592 33.72 -24.54 -10.10
C ASN A 592 33.24 -23.65 -8.95
N ARG A 593 33.70 -22.38 -8.86
CA ARG A 593 33.41 -21.51 -7.71
C ARG A 593 31.92 -21.21 -7.53
N ASN A 594 31.16 -21.14 -8.61
CA ASN A 594 29.74 -20.76 -8.57
C ASN A 594 28.82 -21.98 -8.81
N ARG A 595 29.34 -23.21 -8.74
CA ARG A 595 28.49 -24.41 -8.77
C ARG A 595 27.70 -24.52 -7.47
N ILE A 596 26.48 -25.05 -7.50
CA ILE A 596 25.63 -25.16 -6.31
C ILE A 596 26.30 -26.00 -5.20
N GLY A 597 27.08 -27.00 -5.58
CA GLY A 597 27.90 -27.81 -4.66
C GLY A 597 29.04 -27.07 -3.95
N ASN A 598 29.38 -25.83 -4.36
CA ASN A 598 30.31 -24.94 -3.63
C ASN A 598 29.58 -23.86 -2.81
N LEU A 599 28.25 -23.85 -2.82
CA LEU A 599 27.45 -22.89 -2.07
C LEU A 599 26.96 -23.51 -0.76
N ALA A 600 26.78 -22.65 0.24
CA ALA A 600 26.16 -22.93 1.51
C ALA A 600 25.49 -21.66 2.08
N VAL A 601 24.95 -21.75 3.28
CA VAL A 601 24.43 -20.60 4.03
C VAL A 601 25.11 -20.51 5.39
N LEU A 602 25.42 -19.29 5.80
CA LEU A 602 26.11 -18.99 7.05
C LEU A 602 25.40 -17.87 7.79
N SER A 603 25.43 -17.86 9.12
CA SER A 603 24.82 -16.77 9.88
C SER A 603 25.59 -15.47 9.67
N ASN A 604 24.90 -14.33 9.76
CA ASN A 604 25.50 -13.01 9.59
C ASN A 604 26.68 -12.76 10.57
N GLY A 605 26.64 -13.34 11.77
CA GLY A 605 27.70 -13.22 12.76
C GLY A 605 28.95 -14.03 12.41
N GLU A 606 28.77 -15.28 11.98
CA GLU A 606 29.86 -16.17 11.56
C GLU A 606 30.53 -15.69 10.26
N ASN A 607 29.79 -15.03 9.37
CA ASN A 607 30.35 -14.53 8.11
C ASN A 607 31.32 -13.34 8.29
N GLN A 608 31.12 -12.54 9.34
CA GLN A 608 31.95 -11.34 9.59
C GLN A 608 33.34 -11.67 10.14
N SER A 609 33.55 -12.83 10.74
CA SER A 609 34.82 -13.20 11.37
C SER A 609 35.88 -13.71 10.39
N GLU A 610 35.50 -14.35 9.27
CA GLU A 610 36.45 -15.14 8.45
C GLU A 610 36.49 -14.79 6.94
N GLY A 611 35.84 -13.71 6.51
CA GLY A 611 36.00 -13.07 5.18
C GLY A 611 36.41 -13.99 4.01
N ASN A 612 37.59 -13.76 3.44
CA ASN A 612 38.17 -14.56 2.34
C ASN A 612 39.15 -15.66 2.83
N SER A 613 39.08 -16.06 4.09
CA SER A 613 39.95 -17.12 4.65
C SER A 613 39.82 -18.42 3.86
N ALA A 614 40.89 -19.22 3.88
CA ALA A 614 40.91 -20.54 3.25
C ALA A 614 39.82 -21.45 3.86
N PHE A 615 39.32 -22.40 3.05
CA PHE A 615 38.30 -23.36 3.48
C PHE A 615 38.72 -24.09 4.76
N GLU A 616 39.98 -24.51 4.87
CA GLU A 616 40.51 -25.22 6.04
C GLU A 616 40.32 -24.42 7.35
N SER A 617 40.59 -23.11 7.34
CA SER A 617 40.37 -22.26 8.52
C SER A 617 38.88 -22.19 8.84
N LYS A 618 38.06 -21.87 7.84
CA LYS A 618 36.60 -21.77 8.00
C LYS A 618 35.99 -23.09 8.51
N TYR A 619 36.51 -24.23 8.06
CA TYR A 619 36.06 -25.54 8.52
C TYR A 619 36.37 -25.76 10.01
N ASN A 620 37.61 -25.50 10.41
CA ASN A 620 38.06 -25.71 11.78
C ASN A 620 37.41 -24.72 12.76
N ASP A 621 37.27 -23.46 12.36
CA ASP A 621 36.83 -22.38 13.23
C ASP A 621 35.30 -22.25 13.28
N ILE A 622 34.61 -22.59 12.19
CA ILE A 622 33.16 -22.33 12.03
C ILE A 622 32.41 -23.61 11.63
N TYR A 623 32.67 -24.18 10.45
CA TYR A 623 31.75 -25.15 9.84
C TYR A 623 31.58 -26.44 10.64
N SER A 624 32.68 -27.00 11.16
CA SER A 624 32.68 -28.26 11.93
C SER A 624 31.89 -28.19 13.24
N SER A 625 31.63 -26.98 13.75
CA SER A 625 30.84 -26.74 14.95
C SER A 625 29.48 -26.08 14.68
N SER A 626 29.14 -25.87 13.40
CA SER A 626 27.93 -25.16 13.01
C SER A 626 26.65 -25.84 13.50
N SER A 627 25.66 -25.01 13.83
CA SER A 627 24.30 -25.46 14.13
C SER A 627 23.62 -26.11 12.92
N LEU A 628 24.05 -25.76 11.69
CA LEU A 628 23.54 -26.31 10.44
C LEU A 628 24.20 -27.64 10.08
N LYS A 629 23.40 -28.65 9.78
CA LYS A 629 23.85 -29.98 9.36
C LYS A 629 24.63 -29.92 8.05
N VAL A 630 24.16 -29.14 7.09
CA VAL A 630 24.79 -28.99 5.76
C VAL A 630 26.24 -28.52 5.83
N LEU A 631 26.61 -27.78 6.88
CA LEU A 631 27.99 -27.34 7.13
C LEU A 631 28.76 -28.33 8.01
N ARG A 632 28.13 -28.83 9.08
CA ARG A 632 28.78 -29.74 10.03
C ARG A 632 29.13 -31.09 9.41
N ASP A 633 28.33 -31.55 8.46
CA ASP A 633 28.48 -32.86 7.83
C ASP A 633 29.42 -32.80 6.60
N LEU A 634 30.15 -31.69 6.40
CA LEU A 634 31.23 -31.60 5.40
C LEU A 634 32.38 -32.56 5.76
N ASN A 635 32.94 -33.24 4.75
CA ASN A 635 33.91 -34.34 4.92
C ASN A 635 35.36 -33.88 5.22
N GLY A 636 35.56 -33.09 6.27
CA GLY A 636 36.89 -32.66 6.73
C GLY A 636 37.40 -31.34 6.12
N PRO A 637 38.63 -30.92 6.49
CA PRO A 637 39.20 -29.61 6.12
C PRO A 637 39.73 -29.53 4.69
N ASP A 638 39.72 -30.63 3.92
CA ASP A 638 40.13 -30.65 2.53
C ASP A 638 38.90 -30.60 1.61
N PHE A 639 38.84 -29.60 0.72
CA PHE A 639 37.68 -29.37 -0.13
C PHE A 639 38.10 -29.14 -1.58
N THR A 640 37.87 -30.18 -2.38
CA THR A 640 38.32 -30.29 -3.77
C THR A 640 37.15 -30.21 -4.75
N VAL A 641 37.45 -30.18 -6.06
CA VAL A 641 36.42 -30.27 -7.11
C VAL A 641 35.62 -31.58 -7.03
N GLY A 642 36.23 -32.66 -6.52
CA GLY A 642 35.51 -33.92 -6.25
C GLY A 642 34.45 -33.74 -5.17
N ASN A 643 34.76 -33.02 -4.09
CA ASN A 643 33.80 -32.70 -3.04
C ASN A 643 32.67 -31.80 -3.55
N VAL A 644 33.01 -30.78 -4.35
CA VAL A 644 32.02 -29.93 -5.03
C VAL A 644 31.08 -30.76 -5.89
N SER A 645 31.61 -31.68 -6.70
CA SER A 645 30.81 -32.48 -7.63
C SER A 645 29.89 -33.46 -6.91
N MET A 646 30.36 -34.13 -5.86
CA MET A 646 29.54 -35.02 -5.03
C MET A 646 28.39 -34.25 -4.35
N ARG A 647 28.68 -33.10 -3.74
CA ARG A 647 27.62 -32.24 -3.17
C ARG A 647 26.66 -31.72 -4.23
N ASN A 648 27.16 -31.44 -5.43
CA ASN A 648 26.34 -31.00 -6.56
C ASN A 648 25.32 -32.09 -6.90
N GLU A 649 25.75 -33.33 -7.08
CA GLU A 649 24.86 -34.48 -7.34
C GLU A 649 23.82 -34.65 -6.22
N GLU A 650 24.24 -34.65 -4.94
CA GLU A 650 23.32 -34.75 -3.80
C GLU A 650 22.26 -33.64 -3.77
N LEU A 651 22.67 -32.40 -4.05
CA LEU A 651 21.76 -31.25 -4.10
C LEU A 651 20.82 -31.31 -5.30
N LEU A 652 21.30 -31.74 -6.47
CA LEU A 652 20.47 -31.88 -7.66
C LEU A 652 19.43 -33.00 -7.50
N ASP A 653 19.82 -34.13 -6.91
CA ASP A 653 18.89 -35.23 -6.57
C ASP A 653 17.81 -34.74 -5.59
N PHE A 654 18.21 -34.01 -4.55
CA PHE A 654 17.26 -33.39 -3.62
C PHE A 654 16.34 -32.39 -4.33
N ILE A 655 16.87 -31.54 -5.21
CA ILE A 655 16.06 -30.55 -5.92
C ILE A 655 15.05 -31.23 -6.81
N ASN A 656 15.45 -32.30 -7.50
CA ASN A 656 14.58 -33.11 -8.32
C ASN A 656 13.46 -33.78 -7.50
N GLU A 657 13.75 -34.26 -6.28
CA GLU A 657 12.72 -34.82 -5.39
C GLU A 657 11.76 -33.75 -4.84
N ARG A 658 12.29 -32.59 -4.43
CA ARG A 658 11.50 -31.54 -3.73
C ARG A 658 10.66 -30.70 -4.67
N TRP A 659 11.19 -30.42 -5.86
CA TRP A 659 10.56 -29.56 -6.86
C TRP A 659 10.14 -30.30 -8.11
N GLY A 660 10.37 -31.60 -8.23
CA GLY A 660 9.91 -32.46 -9.34
C GLY A 660 8.41 -32.67 -9.45
#